data_AF-A0A1I3QLG3-F1
#
_entry.id   AF-A0A1I3QLG3-F1
#
_cell.length_a   1.000
_cell.length_b   1.000
_cell.length_c   1.000
_cell.angle_alpha   90.00
_cell.angle_beta   90.00
_cell.angle_gamma   90.00
#
_symmetry.space_group_name_H-M   'P 1'
#
loop_
_entity.id
_entity.type
_entity.pdbx_description
1 polymer ?
#
loop_
_entity_poly.entity_id
_entity_poly.type
_entity_poly.pdbx_seq_one_letter_code
_entity_poly.pdbx_strand_id
1 'polypeptide(L)'
;MKYSLLTLFSLVSTFAFSQITGTVTSDNNTPLAVVNIFIEDTYTGTTTNNDGNYLLEVSKTGDYTVTFQYLGYKTLKKKVTIDKFPFVLDAVLSEEDINLDEVVINSEENPANVIMRQTIAKRKDNLNKLKAFRAEFYSRGLLKMVDVPEKVLGQDVGDFDGALDSTRTGIVYLSETISKLEYQAPKPIKETIIASKVSGDSNGFSFNNATDVEFNFYQNTFELGSEIVSPVSDFAFNYYKFKLVGTFYDDLGNLINKIELLPKRKNDKAFGGFIYIVEDQWSLFGTDVTLTGQQAQIPAVDLFTIKQTFTYYDTEKSWIKTTQLFDFKFGIFGFNGDGRFTAAYNNYEFNPNFKAKNFTREVLSFEDNANKKDSIYWDTKRPVPLTNLEANDYVRRDSIQLIRESKPYLDSVDTVNNKFKFGNILGGYSYNNSYKKTYFNISSPISKLAYNTVQGWNGTVSASYSKYFKDDSPEYLRLSSSINYGESDDRLRAIGNISYRFDKKNRARIALSGGSKVEQFNPNLSSLELLNTAYSLTAEKNYLKIYDRSFAQIDYSQELLNGLQLSTDLSYNDRKPLFNTTDQAWYPQDNRDYTSNNPLDPTANGVASFDAHNIMKLNVNTRINFGQNYMSYPFGKYNLPNSKIPTLYLGYEKGFGSSNSNYNFDQFKGMLYQRLNLGNKGDLTYLAKGGVFNNADNIAFVDYHHFNGNQTNVVLDGNYINAFKILPYYALSTNKAYAEIHAEHNFKGYILNKIPLLNKLNFNLVAGFNAAATNGNKPYTEYSLGLSNLGWGKMRFLRVDYVRAYQGSGLVNDTFMFGFSF
;
A
#
# COMPACT_ATOMS: atom_id res chain seq x y z
N MET A 1 54.79 -25.07 27.91
CA MET A 1 54.19 -24.03 27.05
C MET A 1 54.66 -24.02 25.59
N LYS A 2 55.66 -24.82 25.16
CA LYS A 2 56.04 -24.91 23.74
C LYS A 2 55.13 -25.80 22.87
N TYR A 3 54.34 -26.70 23.46
CA TYR A 3 53.44 -27.59 22.72
C TYR A 3 51.99 -27.08 22.57
N SER A 4 51.61 -25.97 23.21
CA SER A 4 50.28 -25.34 23.03
C SER A 4 50.25 -24.32 21.88
N LEU A 5 51.40 -23.81 21.42
CA LEU A 5 51.45 -22.89 20.28
C LEU A 5 51.35 -23.64 18.94
N LEU A 6 51.79 -24.91 18.89
CA LEU A 6 51.76 -25.74 17.68
C LEU A 6 50.34 -26.29 17.40
N THR A 7 49.53 -26.53 18.44
CA THR A 7 48.12 -26.91 18.31
C THR A 7 47.21 -25.74 17.96
N LEU A 8 47.61 -24.50 18.26
CA LEU A 8 46.89 -23.30 17.80
C LEU A 8 47.18 -22.99 16.32
N PHE A 9 48.32 -23.43 15.79
CA PHE A 9 48.69 -23.23 14.38
C PHE A 9 48.12 -24.31 13.43
N SER A 10 47.65 -25.46 13.95
CA SER A 10 46.97 -26.48 13.13
C SER A 10 45.45 -26.32 13.06
N LEU A 11 44.89 -25.30 13.71
CA LEU A 11 43.47 -24.94 13.67
C LEU A 11 43.17 -23.82 12.65
N VAL A 12 44.18 -23.38 11.88
CA VAL A 12 43.93 -22.69 10.60
C VAL A 12 43.57 -23.77 9.59
N SER A 13 42.39 -24.38 9.77
CA SER A 13 41.73 -25.09 8.69
C SER A 13 41.53 -24.07 7.57
N THR A 14 42.22 -24.30 6.45
CA THR A 14 41.95 -23.63 5.19
C THR A 14 40.48 -23.81 4.88
N PHE A 15 39.69 -22.76 5.10
CA PHE A 15 38.39 -22.64 4.47
C PHE A 15 38.67 -22.45 2.97
N ALA A 16 38.79 -23.57 2.25
CA ALA A 16 38.77 -23.55 0.80
C ALA A 16 37.33 -23.21 0.39
N PHE A 17 37.11 -21.96 -0.02
CA PHE A 17 35.84 -21.53 -0.58
C PHE A 17 35.64 -22.26 -1.92
N SER A 18 34.72 -23.23 -1.96
CA SER A 18 34.39 -24.02 -3.15
C SER A 18 33.47 -23.20 -4.06
N GLN A 19 34.05 -22.44 -4.99
CA GLN A 19 33.31 -21.51 -5.85
C GLN A 19 34.07 -21.14 -7.13
N ILE A 20 33.30 -20.87 -8.18
CA ILE A 20 33.79 -20.20 -9.40
C ILE A 20 33.50 -18.71 -9.26
N THR A 21 34.49 -17.86 -9.51
CA THR A 21 34.35 -16.40 -9.46
C THR A 21 34.83 -15.78 -10.76
N GLY A 22 34.34 -14.59 -11.11
CA GLY A 22 34.89 -13.86 -12.23
C GLY A 22 34.12 -12.59 -12.51
N THR A 23 34.50 -11.95 -13.61
CA THR A 23 33.88 -10.73 -14.12
C THR A 23 33.33 -10.98 -15.53
N VAL A 24 32.17 -10.41 -15.82
CA VAL A 24 31.59 -10.41 -17.17
C VAL A 24 31.56 -8.99 -17.71
N THR A 25 32.18 -8.80 -18.88
CA THR A 25 32.22 -7.51 -19.58
C THR A 25 31.70 -7.65 -21.02
N SER A 26 31.32 -6.54 -21.64
CA SER A 26 31.13 -6.45 -23.08
C SER A 26 32.48 -6.39 -23.80
N ASP A 27 32.48 -6.55 -25.13
CA ASP A 27 33.66 -6.29 -25.99
C ASP A 27 34.28 -4.88 -25.79
N ASN A 28 33.48 -3.89 -25.38
CA ASN A 28 33.93 -2.53 -25.05
C ASN A 28 34.48 -2.37 -23.61
N ASN A 29 34.79 -3.46 -22.90
CA ASN A 29 35.20 -3.49 -21.49
C ASN A 29 34.20 -2.85 -20.51
N THR A 30 32.93 -2.70 -20.90
CA THR A 30 31.87 -2.25 -19.99
C THR A 30 31.38 -3.43 -19.15
N PRO A 31 31.34 -3.35 -17.82
CA PRO A 31 30.80 -4.41 -16.98
C PRO A 31 29.31 -4.67 -17.28
N LEU A 32 28.93 -5.94 -17.34
CA LEU A 32 27.56 -6.35 -17.62
C LEU A 32 26.87 -6.83 -16.35
N ALA A 33 25.84 -6.10 -15.94
CA ALA A 33 25.05 -6.42 -14.76
C ALA A 33 23.94 -7.42 -15.07
N VAL A 34 23.63 -8.28 -14.11
CA VAL A 34 22.55 -9.27 -14.18
C VAL A 34 22.68 -10.26 -15.36
N VAL A 35 23.92 -10.62 -15.71
CA VAL A 35 24.20 -11.74 -16.62
C VAL A 35 23.83 -13.03 -15.92
N ASN A 36 22.94 -13.82 -16.51
CA ASN A 36 22.56 -15.13 -16.00
C ASN A 36 23.68 -16.13 -16.28
N ILE A 37 24.19 -16.79 -15.24
CA ILE A 37 25.32 -17.72 -15.33
C ILE A 37 24.92 -19.04 -14.71
N PHE A 38 24.95 -20.13 -15.47
CA PHE A 38 24.52 -21.43 -14.97
C PHE A 38 25.36 -22.57 -15.52
N ILE A 39 25.33 -23.70 -14.81
CA ILE A 39 25.97 -24.94 -15.26
C ILE A 39 24.95 -25.69 -16.12
N GLU A 40 25.36 -26.04 -17.34
CA GLU A 40 24.53 -26.80 -18.29
C GLU A 40 24.02 -28.11 -17.64
N ASP A 41 22.78 -28.49 -17.97
CA ASP A 41 22.07 -29.66 -17.41
C ASP A 41 21.86 -29.67 -15.88
N THR A 42 21.99 -28.51 -15.23
CA THR A 42 21.69 -28.38 -13.79
C THR A 42 20.77 -27.19 -13.52
N TYR A 43 20.26 -27.12 -12.29
CA TYR A 43 19.50 -25.96 -11.77
C TYR A 43 20.40 -24.99 -10.97
N THR A 44 21.72 -25.17 -11.06
CA THR A 44 22.71 -24.39 -10.33
C THR A 44 23.14 -23.19 -11.17
N GLY A 45 22.88 -21.99 -10.66
CA GLY A 45 23.22 -20.76 -11.34
C GLY A 45 23.40 -19.57 -10.40
N THR A 46 23.82 -18.46 -10.98
CA THR A 46 24.06 -17.18 -10.31
C THR A 46 23.86 -16.05 -11.31
N THR A 47 24.03 -14.80 -10.85
CA THR A 47 24.00 -13.64 -11.73
C THR A 47 25.06 -12.61 -11.35
N THR A 48 25.50 -11.78 -12.31
CA THR A 48 26.47 -10.71 -12.04
C THR A 48 25.85 -9.53 -11.28
N ASN A 49 26.68 -8.83 -10.50
CA ASN A 49 26.33 -7.58 -9.86
C ASN A 49 26.48 -6.37 -10.80
N ASN A 50 26.27 -5.14 -10.30
CA ASN A 50 26.36 -3.94 -11.12
C ASN A 50 27.76 -3.66 -11.69
N ASP A 51 28.79 -4.24 -11.08
CA ASP A 51 30.19 -4.14 -11.51
C ASP A 51 30.62 -5.34 -12.37
N GLY A 52 29.68 -6.18 -12.80
CA GLY A 52 29.93 -7.36 -13.63
C GLY A 52 30.52 -8.57 -12.89
N ASN A 53 30.71 -8.49 -11.57
CA ASN A 53 31.28 -9.58 -10.78
C ASN A 53 30.23 -10.65 -10.46
N TYR A 54 30.63 -11.93 -10.44
CA TYR A 54 29.77 -13.03 -10.07
C TYR A 54 30.47 -14.07 -9.17
N LEU A 55 29.64 -14.88 -8.49
CA LEU A 55 30.05 -16.02 -7.69
C LEU A 55 29.08 -17.18 -7.96
N LEU A 56 29.58 -18.29 -8.48
CA LEU A 56 28.82 -19.49 -8.78
C LEU A 56 29.21 -20.59 -7.80
N GLU A 57 28.24 -21.06 -6.99
CA GLU A 57 28.46 -22.08 -5.95
C GLU A 57 28.66 -23.46 -6.61
N VAL A 58 29.89 -23.97 -6.55
CA VAL A 58 30.26 -25.30 -7.07
C VAL A 58 31.09 -26.02 -6.03
N SER A 59 30.60 -27.17 -5.55
CA SER A 59 31.20 -27.86 -4.42
C SER A 59 32.19 -28.97 -4.79
N LYS A 60 32.22 -29.40 -6.05
CA LYS A 60 33.03 -30.53 -6.53
C LYS A 60 33.98 -30.10 -7.63
N THR A 61 35.19 -30.65 -7.63
CA THR A 61 36.09 -30.57 -8.78
C THR A 61 35.59 -31.45 -9.91
N GLY A 62 35.91 -31.10 -11.16
CA GLY A 62 35.44 -31.82 -12.34
C GLY A 62 35.30 -30.94 -13.57
N ASP A 63 34.76 -31.53 -14.63
CA ASP A 63 34.48 -30.85 -15.89
C ASP A 63 33.08 -30.22 -15.85
N TYR A 64 33.00 -28.94 -16.21
CA TYR A 64 31.77 -28.16 -16.25
C TYR A 64 31.67 -27.39 -17.56
N THR A 65 30.46 -27.29 -18.11
CA THR A 65 30.13 -26.26 -19.11
C THR A 65 29.40 -25.13 -18.40
N VAL A 66 30.07 -23.98 -18.28
CA VAL A 66 29.48 -22.76 -17.70
C VAL A 66 28.93 -21.91 -18.84
N THR A 67 27.64 -21.60 -18.78
CA THR A 67 26.93 -20.80 -19.77
C THR A 67 26.67 -19.41 -19.24
N PHE A 68 27.04 -18.39 -20.01
CA PHE A 68 26.81 -16.98 -19.73
C PHE A 68 25.75 -16.47 -20.71
N GLN A 69 24.60 -16.05 -20.19
CA GLN A 69 23.45 -15.60 -20.96
C GLN A 69 23.05 -14.20 -20.53
N TYR A 70 22.95 -13.28 -21.49
CA TYR A 70 22.51 -11.91 -21.22
C TYR A 70 21.66 -11.38 -22.37
N LEU A 71 20.56 -10.72 -22.05
CA LEU A 71 19.58 -10.30 -23.05
C LEU A 71 20.21 -9.28 -24.01
N GLY A 72 20.24 -9.60 -25.31
CA GLY A 72 20.86 -8.78 -26.35
C GLY A 72 22.33 -9.11 -26.65
N TYR A 73 22.88 -10.16 -26.04
CA TYR A 73 24.24 -10.64 -26.26
C TYR A 73 24.24 -12.12 -26.64
N LYS A 74 25.27 -12.55 -27.37
CA LYS A 74 25.46 -13.96 -27.73
C LYS A 74 25.71 -14.81 -26.49
N THR A 75 24.99 -15.92 -26.37
CA THR A 75 25.23 -16.90 -25.31
C THR A 75 26.66 -17.46 -25.44
N LEU A 76 27.46 -17.34 -24.37
CA LEU A 76 28.82 -17.85 -24.34
C LEU A 76 28.89 -19.12 -23.48
N LYS A 77 29.35 -20.23 -24.07
CA LYS A 77 29.61 -21.49 -23.34
C LYS A 77 31.11 -21.68 -23.15
N LYS A 78 31.56 -21.85 -21.90
CA LYS A 78 32.94 -22.19 -21.57
C LYS A 78 33.00 -23.55 -20.91
N LYS A 79 33.70 -24.49 -21.56
CA LYS A 79 34.09 -25.77 -20.96
C LYS A 79 35.32 -25.54 -20.10
N VAL A 80 35.22 -25.88 -18.82
CA VAL A 80 36.29 -25.68 -17.83
C VAL A 80 36.48 -26.95 -17.02
N THR A 81 37.74 -27.32 -16.77
CA THR A 81 38.12 -28.38 -15.84
C THR A 81 38.60 -27.73 -14.55
N ILE A 82 37.91 -28.01 -13.45
CA ILE A 82 38.18 -27.38 -12.16
C ILE A 82 38.95 -28.35 -11.27
N ASP A 83 40.23 -28.09 -11.08
CA ASP A 83 41.12 -28.90 -10.24
C ASP A 83 41.27 -28.36 -8.81
N LYS A 84 41.04 -27.05 -8.63
CA LYS A 84 41.18 -26.35 -7.36
C LYS A 84 40.21 -25.17 -7.25
N PHE A 85 39.87 -24.83 -6.01
CA PHE A 85 39.02 -23.69 -5.69
C PHE A 85 39.76 -22.64 -4.84
N PRO A 86 39.39 -21.36 -4.92
CA PRO A 86 38.43 -20.79 -5.89
C PRO A 86 38.97 -20.80 -7.33
N PHE A 87 38.09 -20.97 -8.31
CA PHE A 87 38.45 -20.98 -9.74
C PHE A 87 38.02 -19.67 -10.39
N VAL A 88 38.94 -18.94 -11.03
CA VAL A 88 38.64 -17.66 -11.69
C VAL A 88 38.29 -17.89 -13.15
N LEU A 89 37.12 -17.41 -13.58
CA LEU A 89 36.60 -17.55 -14.93
C LEU A 89 35.98 -16.23 -15.41
N ASP A 90 36.79 -15.35 -15.99
CA ASP A 90 36.26 -14.13 -16.61
C ASP A 90 35.61 -14.43 -17.96
N ALA A 91 34.63 -13.63 -18.37
CA ALA A 91 33.92 -13.78 -19.63
C ALA A 91 33.75 -12.42 -20.32
N VAL A 92 33.87 -12.42 -21.64
CA VAL A 92 33.55 -11.26 -22.49
C VAL A 92 32.39 -11.68 -23.38
N LEU A 93 31.28 -10.95 -23.32
CA LEU A 93 30.11 -11.19 -24.16
C LEU A 93 30.09 -10.22 -25.33
N SER A 94 29.89 -10.76 -26.52
CA SER A 94 29.66 -9.98 -27.73
C SER A 94 28.18 -9.71 -27.92
N GLU A 95 27.84 -8.50 -28.40
CA GLU A 95 26.46 -8.15 -28.71
C GLU A 95 25.88 -9.10 -29.75
N GLU A 96 24.58 -9.35 -29.66
CA GLU A 96 23.89 -10.21 -30.61
C GLU A 96 23.70 -9.49 -31.95
N ASP A 97 23.97 -10.20 -33.05
CA ASP A 97 23.79 -9.66 -34.40
C ASP A 97 22.30 -9.77 -34.75
N ILE A 98 21.54 -8.75 -34.36
CA ILE A 98 20.12 -8.68 -34.65
C ILE A 98 19.94 -8.24 -36.10
N ASN A 99 19.74 -9.22 -36.97
CA ASN A 99 19.49 -8.98 -38.38
C ASN A 99 17.99 -8.92 -38.63
N LEU A 100 17.55 -7.98 -39.46
CA LEU A 100 16.25 -8.07 -40.09
C LEU A 100 16.50 -8.88 -41.36
N ASP A 101 16.32 -10.20 -41.30
CA ASP A 101 16.37 -11.00 -42.53
C ASP A 101 15.39 -10.39 -43.54
N GLU A 102 15.71 -10.53 -44.83
CA GLU A 102 14.86 -10.10 -45.93
C GLU A 102 13.57 -10.95 -45.85
N VAL A 103 12.64 -10.52 -45.00
CA VAL A 103 11.29 -11.05 -44.93
C VAL A 103 10.79 -10.86 -46.34
N VAL A 104 10.68 -11.95 -47.10
CA VAL A 104 10.16 -11.92 -48.47
C VAL A 104 8.87 -11.12 -48.41
N ILE A 105 8.94 -9.86 -48.86
CA ILE A 105 7.87 -8.88 -48.72
C ILE A 105 6.81 -9.28 -49.73
N ASN A 106 6.03 -10.29 -49.39
CA ASN A 106 4.87 -10.73 -50.16
C ASN A 106 3.65 -10.94 -49.27
N SER A 107 3.66 -10.45 -48.03
CA SER A 107 2.48 -10.41 -47.17
C SER A 107 1.97 -8.99 -47.00
N GLU A 108 0.71 -8.75 -47.35
CA GLU A 108 -0.05 -7.52 -47.04
C GLU A 108 -0.14 -7.21 -45.52
N GLU A 109 0.43 -8.06 -44.66
CA GLU A 109 0.32 -8.01 -43.21
C GLU A 109 1.68 -7.90 -42.50
N ASN A 110 1.74 -7.08 -41.43
CA ASN A 110 2.91 -6.86 -40.58
C ASN A 110 3.30 -8.15 -39.81
N PRO A 111 4.54 -8.68 -39.97
CA PRO A 111 4.97 -9.94 -39.37
C PRO A 111 4.92 -9.94 -37.84
N ALA A 112 5.19 -8.80 -37.19
CA ALA A 112 5.09 -8.70 -35.73
C ALA A 112 3.68 -8.99 -35.22
N ASN A 113 2.65 -8.60 -35.98
CA ASN A 113 1.27 -8.87 -35.61
C ASN A 113 0.95 -10.37 -35.67
N VAL A 114 1.54 -11.10 -36.63
CA VAL A 114 1.37 -12.56 -36.75
C VAL A 114 1.96 -13.25 -35.51
N ILE A 115 3.22 -12.95 -35.19
CA ILE A 115 3.92 -13.51 -34.02
C ILE A 115 3.13 -13.20 -32.74
N MET A 116 2.76 -11.93 -32.51
CA MET A 116 2.05 -11.54 -31.30
C MET A 116 0.69 -12.23 -31.16
N ARG A 117 -0.05 -12.47 -32.25
CA ARG A 117 -1.32 -13.23 -32.19
C ARG A 117 -1.09 -14.67 -31.77
N GLN A 118 -0.04 -15.32 -32.26
CA GLN A 118 0.30 -16.69 -31.86
C GLN A 118 0.71 -16.74 -30.39
N THR A 119 1.52 -15.78 -29.93
CA THR A 119 1.89 -15.64 -28.51
C THR A 119 0.69 -15.42 -27.61
N ILE A 120 -0.24 -14.54 -27.99
CA ILE A 120 -1.49 -14.32 -27.25
C ILE A 120 -2.33 -15.60 -27.21
N ALA A 121 -2.43 -16.32 -28.34
CA ALA A 121 -3.17 -17.58 -28.41
C ALA A 121 -2.58 -18.67 -27.49
N LYS A 122 -1.24 -18.74 -27.39
CA LYS A 122 -0.51 -19.70 -26.54
C LYS A 122 -0.23 -19.22 -25.12
N ARG A 123 -0.57 -17.99 -24.77
CA ARG A 123 -0.35 -17.38 -23.45
C ARG A 123 -0.83 -18.25 -22.30
N LYS A 124 -2.08 -18.74 -22.35
CA LYS A 124 -2.67 -19.56 -21.29
C LYS A 124 -1.97 -20.90 -21.16
N ASP A 125 -1.57 -21.51 -22.27
CA ASP A 125 -0.82 -22.77 -22.27
C ASP A 125 0.53 -22.55 -21.59
N ASN A 126 1.27 -21.51 -21.98
CA ASN A 126 2.58 -21.18 -21.40
C ASN A 126 2.49 -20.80 -19.92
N LEU A 127 1.47 -20.04 -19.51
CA LEU A 127 1.21 -19.75 -18.09
C LEU A 127 0.96 -21.03 -17.28
N ASN A 128 0.27 -22.01 -17.87
CA ASN A 128 -0.11 -23.25 -17.21
C ASN A 128 0.97 -24.34 -17.25
N LYS A 129 2.14 -24.12 -17.87
CA LYS A 129 3.27 -25.07 -17.82
C LYS A 129 3.85 -25.17 -16.41
N LEU A 130 3.86 -24.07 -15.65
CA LEU A 130 4.36 -23.98 -14.28
C LEU A 130 3.23 -24.17 -13.24
N LYS A 131 2.62 -25.36 -13.15
CA LYS A 131 1.51 -25.58 -12.19
C LYS A 131 1.95 -25.76 -10.75
N ALA A 132 3.15 -26.29 -10.54
CA ALA A 132 3.73 -26.46 -9.23
C ALA A 132 5.24 -26.31 -9.32
N PHE A 133 5.86 -25.71 -8.30
CA PHE A 133 7.30 -25.76 -8.16
C PHE A 133 7.72 -25.46 -6.72
N ARG A 134 8.93 -25.89 -6.37
CA ARG A 134 9.73 -25.31 -5.30
C ARG A 134 10.94 -24.63 -5.93
N ALA A 135 11.35 -23.47 -5.41
CA ALA A 135 12.55 -22.77 -5.86
C ALA A 135 13.19 -22.00 -4.70
N GLU A 136 14.48 -21.72 -4.83
CA GLU A 136 15.17 -20.75 -3.99
C GLU A 136 15.14 -19.39 -4.66
N PHE A 137 14.90 -18.36 -3.86
CA PHE A 137 14.75 -16.99 -4.32
C PHE A 137 15.72 -16.10 -3.56
N TYR A 138 16.48 -15.31 -4.31
CA TYR A 138 17.31 -14.24 -3.77
C TYR A 138 16.82 -12.92 -4.31
N SER A 139 16.64 -11.93 -3.43
CA SER A 139 16.27 -10.57 -3.80
C SER A 139 17.13 -9.54 -3.10
N ARG A 140 17.63 -8.58 -3.89
CA ARG A 140 18.38 -7.41 -3.42
C ARG A 140 17.68 -6.15 -3.85
N GLY A 141 17.36 -5.29 -2.90
CA GLY A 141 16.72 -4.00 -3.08
C GLY A 141 17.68 -2.90 -2.69
N LEU A 142 17.82 -1.90 -3.56
CA LEU A 142 18.65 -0.72 -3.37
C LEU A 142 17.81 0.52 -3.68
N LEU A 143 17.84 1.52 -2.78
CA LEU A 143 17.30 2.86 -3.03
C LEU A 143 18.40 3.87 -2.76
N LYS A 144 18.71 4.66 -3.79
CA LYS A 144 19.71 5.72 -3.75
C LYS A 144 19.06 7.07 -3.94
N MET A 145 19.41 8.00 -3.06
CA MET A 145 19.10 9.41 -3.24
C MET A 145 20.23 10.09 -4.00
N VAL A 146 19.87 10.83 -5.04
CA VAL A 146 20.81 11.58 -5.91
C VAL A 146 20.81 13.06 -5.56
N ASP A 147 19.66 13.59 -5.14
CA ASP A 147 19.54 14.97 -4.66
C ASP A 147 18.41 15.03 -3.65
N VAL A 148 18.67 15.65 -2.51
CA VAL A 148 17.72 15.80 -1.42
C VAL A 148 17.78 17.25 -0.95
N PRO A 149 16.68 18.02 -0.98
CA PRO A 149 16.68 19.37 -0.45
C PRO A 149 16.94 19.37 1.06
N GLU A 150 17.59 20.41 1.58
CA GLU A 150 17.77 20.58 3.04
C GLU A 150 16.42 20.80 3.74
N LYS A 151 15.54 21.57 3.10
CA LYS A 151 14.23 21.94 3.61
C LYS A 151 13.15 21.78 2.55
N VAL A 152 12.00 21.30 2.98
CA VAL A 152 10.79 21.24 2.16
C VAL A 152 9.68 21.91 2.94
N LEU A 153 9.04 22.93 2.34
CA LEU A 153 7.98 23.72 2.98
C LEU A 153 8.41 24.29 4.35
N GLY A 154 9.68 24.65 4.50
CA GLY A 154 10.25 25.21 5.74
C GLY A 154 10.62 24.19 6.82
N GLN A 155 10.42 22.89 6.58
CA GLN A 155 10.81 21.81 7.51
C GLN A 155 12.11 21.16 7.08
N ASP A 156 13.01 20.91 8.03
CA ASP A 156 14.28 20.21 7.81
C ASP A 156 14.01 18.74 7.45
N VAL A 157 14.64 18.28 6.37
CA VAL A 157 14.47 16.90 5.85
C VAL A 157 15.32 15.89 6.63
N GLY A 158 16.40 16.35 7.28
CA GLY A 158 17.36 15.48 7.96
C GLY A 158 18.36 14.81 7.01
N ASP A 159 19.03 13.76 7.51
CA ASP A 159 20.12 13.04 6.84
C ASP A 159 19.83 11.55 6.57
N PHE A 160 18.55 11.14 6.70
CA PHE A 160 18.08 9.76 6.52
C PHE A 160 18.89 8.74 7.34
N ASP A 161 18.95 8.93 8.66
CA ASP A 161 19.67 8.04 9.56
C ASP A 161 21.17 7.89 9.23
N GLY A 162 21.77 8.93 8.65
CA GLY A 162 23.18 8.98 8.27
C GLY A 162 23.50 8.34 6.93
N ALA A 163 22.46 7.96 6.18
CA ALA A 163 22.57 7.44 4.83
C ALA A 163 23.08 8.50 3.83
N LEU A 164 22.78 9.78 4.06
CA LEU A 164 23.22 10.86 3.19
C LEU A 164 24.65 11.33 3.53
N ASP A 165 25.43 11.63 2.50
CA ASP A 165 26.72 12.31 2.60
C ASP A 165 26.59 13.83 2.68
N SER A 166 27.71 14.55 2.71
CA SER A 166 27.75 16.03 2.76
C SER A 166 27.15 16.69 1.52
N THR A 167 27.00 15.97 0.42
CA THR A 167 26.32 16.43 -0.80
C THR A 167 24.85 16.04 -0.84
N ARG A 168 24.32 15.48 0.26
CA ARG A 168 22.94 14.99 0.41
C ARG A 168 22.58 13.87 -0.57
N THR A 169 23.57 13.05 -0.93
CA THR A 169 23.41 11.85 -1.76
C THR A 169 23.78 10.60 -0.96
N GLY A 170 23.21 9.44 -1.30
CA GLY A 170 23.57 8.20 -0.60
C GLY A 170 22.54 7.09 -0.70
N ILE A 171 22.90 5.92 -0.18
CA ILE A 171 22.07 4.71 -0.17
C ILE A 171 21.17 4.76 1.07
N VAL A 172 19.91 5.13 0.87
CA VAL A 172 18.93 5.25 1.96
C VAL A 172 18.27 3.91 2.29
N TYR A 173 18.30 2.96 1.36
CA TYR A 173 17.84 1.60 1.58
C TYR A 173 18.75 0.61 0.85
N LEU A 174 19.22 -0.40 1.58
CA LEU A 174 19.88 -1.56 1.01
C LEU A 174 19.42 -2.76 1.83
N SER A 175 18.88 -3.76 1.16
CA SER A 175 18.51 -5.00 1.83
C SER A 175 18.61 -6.21 0.92
N GLU A 176 18.79 -7.36 1.54
CA GLU A 176 18.93 -8.66 0.91
C GLU A 176 17.99 -9.67 1.58
N THR A 177 17.40 -10.54 0.77
CA THR A 177 16.51 -11.62 1.23
C THR A 177 16.85 -12.91 0.50
N ILE A 178 16.95 -14.01 1.26
CA ILE A 178 16.98 -15.38 0.73
C ILE A 178 15.73 -16.09 1.25
N SER A 179 14.93 -16.63 0.34
CA SER A 179 13.70 -17.33 0.66
C SER A 179 13.51 -18.63 -0.13
N LYS A 180 12.67 -19.50 0.41
CA LYS A 180 12.12 -20.67 -0.29
C LYS A 180 10.74 -20.33 -0.80
N LEU A 181 10.52 -20.55 -2.10
CA LEU A 181 9.22 -20.42 -2.74
C LEU A 181 8.60 -21.80 -2.90
N GLU A 182 7.33 -21.92 -2.52
CA GLU A 182 6.49 -23.08 -2.82
C GLU A 182 5.24 -22.58 -3.55
N TYR A 183 4.97 -23.12 -4.73
CA TYR A 183 3.83 -22.74 -5.55
C TYR A 183 3.04 -23.97 -6.00
N GLN A 184 1.71 -23.90 -5.90
CA GLN A 184 0.82 -24.91 -6.47
C GLN A 184 -0.47 -24.23 -6.93
N ALA A 185 -0.65 -24.08 -8.24
CA ALA A 185 -1.85 -23.49 -8.82
C ALA A 185 -3.12 -24.24 -8.35
N PRO A 186 -4.23 -23.52 -8.05
CA PRO A 186 -4.43 -22.07 -8.14
C PRO A 186 -4.13 -21.30 -6.84
N LYS A 187 -3.39 -21.89 -5.89
CA LYS A 187 -3.06 -21.23 -4.62
C LYS A 187 -2.01 -20.14 -4.83
N PRO A 188 -1.97 -19.09 -3.99
CA PRO A 188 -0.88 -18.12 -4.02
C PRO A 188 0.47 -18.78 -3.74
N ILE A 189 1.55 -18.13 -4.19
CA ILE A 189 2.92 -18.49 -3.80
C ILE A 189 3.03 -18.39 -2.28
N LYS A 190 3.66 -19.38 -1.68
CA LYS A 190 4.08 -19.36 -0.28
C LYS A 190 5.57 -19.11 -0.22
N GLU A 191 5.95 -18.11 0.54
CA GLU A 191 7.32 -17.69 0.74
C GLU A 191 7.76 -17.94 2.19
N THR A 192 8.90 -18.60 2.36
CA THR A 192 9.55 -18.75 3.67
C THR A 192 10.91 -18.06 3.62
N ILE A 193 11.05 -16.94 4.31
CA ILE A 193 12.31 -16.18 4.37
C ILE A 193 13.27 -16.88 5.35
N ILE A 194 14.41 -17.31 4.82
CA ILE A 194 15.46 -18.04 5.53
C ILE A 194 16.49 -17.07 6.11
N ALA A 195 16.79 -16.01 5.35
CA ALA A 195 17.72 -14.96 5.73
C ALA A 195 17.24 -13.60 5.22
N SER A 196 17.37 -12.58 6.06
CA SER A 196 17.06 -11.19 5.73
C SER A 196 18.16 -10.30 6.31
N LYS A 197 18.63 -9.33 5.55
CA LYS A 197 19.61 -8.34 6.01
C LYS A 197 19.19 -6.96 5.53
N VAL A 198 19.27 -5.95 6.39
CA VAL A 198 18.97 -4.56 6.07
C VAL A 198 20.13 -3.69 6.56
N SER A 199 20.65 -2.84 5.69
CA SER A 199 21.79 -1.95 6.00
C SER A 199 21.37 -0.89 7.01
N GLY A 200 22.11 -0.79 8.13
CA GLY A 200 21.78 0.13 9.22
C GLY A 200 20.54 -0.26 10.02
N ASP A 201 20.06 -1.50 9.87
CA ASP A 201 19.05 -2.09 10.73
C ASP A 201 19.35 -3.58 11.01
N SER A 202 20.17 -3.82 12.04
CA SER A 202 20.54 -5.16 12.53
C SER A 202 19.37 -6.05 12.96
N ASN A 203 18.18 -5.50 13.20
CA ASN A 203 16.97 -6.27 13.53
C ASN A 203 15.90 -6.20 12.42
N GLY A 204 16.19 -5.48 11.33
CA GLY A 204 15.27 -5.17 10.26
C GLY A 204 14.86 -6.37 9.43
N PHE A 205 13.63 -6.32 8.93
CA PHE A 205 13.13 -7.26 7.94
C PHE A 205 13.02 -6.54 6.60
N SER A 206 13.61 -7.13 5.56
CA SER A 206 13.54 -6.59 4.22
C SER A 206 12.10 -6.60 3.69
N PHE A 207 11.78 -5.61 2.87
CA PHE A 207 10.52 -5.54 2.12
C PHE A 207 10.67 -6.15 0.72
N ASN A 208 11.79 -6.84 0.43
CA ASN A 208 12.08 -7.44 -0.86
C ASN A 208 11.51 -8.86 -0.99
N ASN A 209 10.26 -9.07 -0.61
CA ASN A 209 9.64 -10.39 -0.72
C ASN A 209 9.35 -10.72 -2.20
N ALA A 210 9.31 -12.01 -2.54
CA ALA A 210 9.10 -12.47 -3.91
C ALA A 210 7.73 -12.07 -4.45
N THR A 211 6.73 -11.97 -3.58
CA THR A 211 5.35 -11.66 -3.99
C THR A 211 5.22 -10.23 -4.51
N ASP A 212 5.88 -9.26 -3.87
CA ASP A 212 5.81 -7.84 -4.20
C ASP A 212 6.51 -7.49 -5.52
N VAL A 213 7.40 -8.37 -5.98
CA VAL A 213 8.11 -8.22 -7.25
C VAL A 213 7.75 -9.32 -8.27
N GLU A 214 6.68 -10.09 -8.09
CA GLU A 214 6.34 -11.14 -9.06
C GLU A 214 5.59 -10.57 -10.29
N PHE A 215 6.33 -10.05 -11.27
CA PHE A 215 5.75 -9.64 -12.56
C PHE A 215 5.64 -10.84 -13.51
N ASN A 216 4.43 -11.11 -14.00
CA ASN A 216 4.19 -12.18 -14.96
C ASN A 216 3.44 -11.66 -16.18
N PHE A 217 4.17 -11.45 -17.28
CA PHE A 217 3.59 -10.92 -18.51
C PHE A 217 2.59 -11.87 -19.19
N TYR A 218 2.54 -13.16 -18.84
CA TYR A 218 1.46 -14.02 -19.33
C TYR A 218 0.10 -13.73 -18.69
N GLN A 219 0.02 -12.89 -17.65
CA GLN A 219 -1.27 -12.36 -17.17
C GLN A 219 -1.80 -11.29 -18.14
N ASN A 220 -3.13 -11.11 -18.20
CA ASN A 220 -3.72 -10.06 -19.04
C ASN A 220 -3.37 -8.65 -18.54
N THR A 221 -3.35 -8.48 -17.23
CA THR A 221 -2.92 -7.27 -16.56
C THR A 221 -2.19 -7.64 -15.27
N PHE A 222 -1.41 -6.70 -14.74
CA PHE A 222 -0.87 -6.78 -13.40
C PHE A 222 -0.81 -5.39 -12.76
N GLU A 223 -0.84 -5.36 -11.43
CA GLU A 223 -0.91 -4.14 -10.65
C GLU A 223 0.46 -3.46 -10.53
N LEU A 224 0.57 -2.21 -10.99
CA LEU A 224 1.71 -1.33 -10.75
C LEU A 224 1.19 0.11 -10.66
N GLY A 225 0.71 0.50 -9.47
CA GLY A 225 -0.06 1.74 -9.23
C GLY A 225 -1.49 1.70 -9.80
N SER A 226 -1.64 1.11 -10.98
CA SER A 226 -2.90 0.68 -11.55
C SER A 226 -2.70 -0.57 -12.42
N GLU A 227 -3.78 -1.18 -12.90
CA GLU A 227 -3.71 -2.33 -13.81
C GLU A 227 -3.08 -1.95 -15.15
N ILE A 228 -1.87 -2.46 -15.38
CA ILE A 228 -1.13 -2.25 -16.62
C ILE A 228 -1.41 -3.40 -17.57
N VAL A 229 -1.69 -3.08 -18.84
CA VAL A 229 -2.00 -4.07 -19.86
C VAL A 229 -0.74 -4.80 -20.28
N SER A 230 -0.73 -6.13 -20.19
CA SER A 230 0.38 -6.92 -20.74
C SER A 230 0.44 -6.82 -22.28
N PRO A 231 1.64 -6.77 -22.88
CA PRO A 231 1.81 -6.82 -24.34
C PRO A 231 1.32 -8.13 -24.97
N VAL A 232 1.19 -9.21 -24.18
CA VAL A 232 0.62 -10.48 -24.65
C VAL A 232 -0.81 -10.71 -24.16
N SER A 233 -1.49 -9.69 -23.64
CA SER A 233 -2.89 -9.82 -23.20
C SER A 233 -3.87 -10.11 -24.35
N ASP A 234 -5.04 -10.67 -24.01
CA ASP A 234 -6.12 -10.97 -24.97
C ASP A 234 -6.62 -9.70 -25.71
N PHE A 235 -6.30 -8.52 -25.20
CA PHE A 235 -6.67 -7.22 -25.77
C PHE A 235 -5.46 -6.33 -26.11
N ALA A 236 -4.26 -6.91 -26.24
CA ALA A 236 -3.03 -6.16 -26.47
C ALA A 236 -3.11 -5.25 -27.72
N PHE A 237 -3.71 -5.73 -28.81
CA PHE A 237 -3.88 -4.92 -30.03
C PHE A 237 -4.69 -3.64 -29.85
N ASN A 238 -5.44 -3.46 -28.76
CA ASN A 238 -6.11 -2.18 -28.47
C ASN A 238 -5.18 -1.12 -27.88
N TYR A 239 -4.02 -1.53 -27.38
CA TYR A 239 -3.09 -0.72 -26.61
C TYR A 239 -1.71 -0.60 -27.27
N TYR A 240 -1.30 -1.59 -28.07
CA TYR A 240 0.02 -1.67 -28.67
C TYR A 240 -0.04 -1.62 -30.20
N LYS A 241 0.96 -0.99 -30.80
CA LYS A 241 1.46 -1.29 -32.14
C LYS A 241 2.74 -2.11 -31.98
N PHE A 242 2.92 -3.10 -32.83
CA PHE A 242 4.08 -3.98 -32.79
C PHE A 242 4.93 -3.79 -34.04
N LYS A 243 6.24 -3.83 -33.87
CA LYS A 243 7.21 -3.78 -34.96
C LYS A 243 8.27 -4.84 -34.74
N LEU A 244 8.49 -5.68 -35.74
CA LEU A 244 9.59 -6.64 -35.73
C LEU A 244 10.86 -5.85 -36.06
N VAL A 245 11.81 -5.83 -35.12
CA VAL A 245 13.05 -5.07 -35.27
C VAL A 245 14.17 -5.95 -35.79
N GLY A 246 14.10 -7.25 -35.52
CA GLY A 246 14.98 -8.25 -36.10
C GLY A 246 14.82 -9.59 -35.40
N THR A 247 15.63 -10.53 -35.84
CA THR A 247 15.66 -11.90 -35.37
C THR A 247 17.10 -12.34 -35.12
N PHE A 248 17.28 -13.31 -34.24
CA PHE A 248 18.55 -14.00 -34.01
C PHE A 248 18.28 -15.43 -33.58
N TYR A 249 19.30 -16.29 -33.59
CA TYR A 249 19.19 -17.66 -33.11
C TYR A 249 19.82 -17.77 -31.73
N ASP A 250 19.15 -18.46 -30.80
CA ASP A 250 19.79 -18.83 -29.54
C ASP A 250 20.82 -19.96 -29.73
N ASP A 251 21.52 -20.34 -28.66
CA ASP A 251 22.52 -21.41 -28.69
C ASP A 251 21.95 -22.81 -28.92
N LEU A 252 20.63 -22.97 -28.81
CA LEU A 252 19.90 -24.20 -29.09
C LEU A 252 19.37 -24.23 -30.54
N GLY A 253 19.58 -23.17 -31.31
CA GLY A 253 19.10 -23.04 -32.69
C GLY A 253 17.63 -22.63 -32.82
N ASN A 254 17.01 -22.14 -31.75
CA ASN A 254 15.67 -21.55 -31.80
C ASN A 254 15.74 -20.13 -32.39
N LEU A 255 14.85 -19.81 -33.33
CA LEU A 255 14.70 -18.45 -33.83
C LEU A 255 14.00 -17.57 -32.77
N ILE A 256 14.61 -16.44 -32.43
CA ILE A 256 14.11 -15.47 -31.46
C ILE A 256 13.70 -14.19 -32.18
N ASN A 257 12.46 -13.77 -31.98
CA ASN A 257 11.90 -12.54 -32.54
C ASN A 257 12.01 -11.39 -31.54
N LYS A 258 12.69 -10.30 -31.92
CA LYS A 258 12.71 -9.06 -31.14
C LYS A 258 11.63 -8.12 -31.64
N ILE A 259 10.61 -7.93 -30.80
CA ILE A 259 9.45 -7.10 -31.11
C ILE A 259 9.47 -5.83 -30.27
N GLU A 260 9.43 -4.68 -30.92
CA GLU A 260 9.24 -3.38 -30.28
C GLU A 260 7.78 -3.16 -29.92
N LEU A 261 7.55 -2.72 -28.68
CA LEU A 261 6.28 -2.38 -28.09
C LEU A 261 6.08 -0.87 -28.17
N LEU A 262 5.07 -0.44 -28.94
CA LEU A 262 4.73 0.97 -29.10
C LEU A 262 3.32 1.22 -28.57
N PRO A 263 3.16 1.89 -27.41
CA PRO A 263 1.85 2.32 -26.95
C PRO A 263 1.11 3.13 -28.01
N LYS A 264 -0.15 2.76 -28.31
CA LYS A 264 -0.98 3.47 -29.30
C LYS A 264 -1.23 4.92 -28.91
N ARG A 265 -1.25 5.22 -27.60
CA ARG A 265 -1.45 6.55 -27.04
C ARG A 265 -0.50 6.78 -25.88
N LYS A 266 -0.02 8.02 -25.71
CA LYS A 266 0.97 8.41 -24.69
C LYS A 266 0.57 8.01 -23.25
N ASN A 267 -0.72 8.13 -22.93
CA ASN A 267 -1.25 7.85 -21.57
C ASN A 267 -1.99 6.52 -21.48
N ASP A 268 -1.88 5.64 -22.49
CA ASP A 268 -2.37 4.27 -22.35
C ASP A 268 -1.54 3.54 -21.29
N LYS A 269 -2.20 2.69 -20.50
CA LYS A 269 -1.57 1.85 -19.46
C LYS A 269 -0.88 0.66 -20.10
N ALA A 270 0.16 0.95 -20.86
CA ALA A 270 0.83 0.04 -21.75
C ALA A 270 2.34 0.33 -21.74
N PHE A 271 3.12 -0.73 -21.87
CA PHE A 271 4.57 -0.67 -21.87
C PHE A 271 5.14 -0.14 -23.18
N GLY A 272 6.27 0.57 -23.10
CA GLY A 272 7.21 0.71 -24.22
C GLY A 272 8.34 -0.32 -24.10
N GLY A 273 9.24 -0.37 -25.08
CA GLY A 273 10.44 -1.21 -25.04
C GLY A 273 10.33 -2.44 -25.93
N PHE A 274 10.87 -3.59 -25.49
CA PHE A 274 11.02 -4.79 -26.31
C PHE A 274 10.54 -6.05 -25.59
N ILE A 275 9.99 -6.97 -26.38
CA ILE A 275 9.68 -8.34 -25.98
C ILE A 275 10.38 -9.31 -26.94
N TYR A 276 10.87 -10.41 -26.40
CA TYR A 276 11.64 -11.42 -27.12
C TYR A 276 10.86 -12.73 -27.10
N ILE A 277 10.54 -13.26 -28.27
CA ILE A 277 9.60 -14.38 -28.43
C ILE A 277 10.25 -15.49 -29.23
N VAL A 278 10.23 -16.69 -28.68
CA VAL A 278 10.73 -17.90 -29.32
C VAL A 278 9.74 -18.34 -30.41
N GLU A 279 10.19 -18.41 -31.66
CA GLU A 279 9.42 -18.90 -32.81
C GLU A 279 8.92 -20.34 -32.56
N ASP A 280 7.75 -20.68 -33.11
CA ASP A 280 7.03 -21.96 -32.98
C ASP A 280 6.57 -22.36 -31.57
N GLN A 281 7.31 -21.98 -30.53
CA GLN A 281 6.99 -22.22 -29.12
C GLN A 281 6.12 -21.11 -28.53
N TRP A 282 6.19 -19.90 -29.12
CA TRP A 282 5.45 -18.71 -28.72
C TRP A 282 5.59 -18.36 -27.24
N SER A 283 6.76 -18.69 -26.68
CA SER A 283 7.14 -18.47 -25.29
C SER A 283 8.03 -17.24 -25.19
N LEU A 284 8.04 -16.60 -24.02
CA LEU A 284 8.92 -15.48 -23.73
C LEU A 284 10.35 -15.98 -23.53
N PHE A 285 11.26 -15.41 -24.32
CA PHE A 285 12.71 -15.51 -24.11
C PHE A 285 13.19 -14.44 -23.11
N GLY A 286 12.58 -13.26 -23.17
CA GLY A 286 12.88 -12.16 -22.26
C GLY A 286 12.02 -10.92 -22.51
N THR A 287 12.12 -9.97 -21.60
CA THR A 287 11.45 -8.65 -21.70
C THR A 287 12.43 -7.56 -21.32
N ASP A 288 12.39 -6.42 -22.01
CA ASP A 288 13.05 -5.17 -21.60
C ASP A 288 12.06 -4.04 -21.84
N VAL A 289 11.21 -3.79 -20.84
CA VAL A 289 10.05 -2.92 -20.98
C VAL A 289 10.11 -1.72 -20.05
N THR A 290 9.51 -0.63 -20.48
CA THR A 290 9.45 0.63 -19.73
C THR A 290 8.03 1.14 -19.57
N LEU A 291 7.77 1.84 -18.46
CA LEU A 291 6.47 2.43 -18.16
C LEU A 291 6.68 3.76 -17.43
N THR A 292 6.05 4.83 -17.90
CA THR A 292 6.14 6.12 -17.20
C THR A 292 5.24 6.16 -15.97
N GLY A 293 5.60 6.94 -14.95
CA GLY A 293 4.74 7.11 -13.78
C GLY A 293 3.38 7.74 -14.11
N GLN A 294 3.28 8.54 -15.19
CA GLN A 294 2.01 9.06 -15.69
C GLN A 294 1.06 7.93 -16.15
N GLN A 295 1.58 6.93 -16.85
CA GLN A 295 0.83 5.75 -17.30
C GLN A 295 0.46 4.84 -16.12
N ALA A 296 1.39 4.65 -15.18
CA ALA A 296 1.16 3.90 -13.95
C ALA A 296 0.18 4.59 -12.98
N GLN A 297 -0.03 5.90 -13.14
CA GLN A 297 -0.72 6.78 -12.20
C GLN A 297 -0.01 6.88 -10.84
N ILE A 298 1.33 6.89 -10.87
CA ILE A 298 2.20 7.12 -9.70
C ILE A 298 2.96 8.43 -9.95
N PRO A 299 2.45 9.59 -9.49
CA PRO A 299 3.02 10.89 -9.86
C PRO A 299 4.47 11.09 -9.43
N ALA A 300 4.89 10.45 -8.33
CA ALA A 300 6.25 10.57 -7.81
C ALA A 300 7.30 9.88 -8.71
N VAL A 301 6.91 8.85 -9.46
CA VAL A 301 7.82 8.09 -10.31
C VAL A 301 7.87 8.71 -11.72
N ASP A 302 9.06 8.75 -12.30
CA ASP A 302 9.26 9.21 -13.67
C ASP A 302 9.20 8.04 -14.65
N LEU A 303 9.96 6.98 -14.36
CA LEU A 303 10.08 5.81 -15.23
C LEU A 303 10.30 4.54 -14.41
N PHE A 304 9.60 3.48 -14.79
CA PHE A 304 9.87 2.10 -14.41
C PHE A 304 10.53 1.37 -15.59
N THR A 305 11.46 0.47 -15.28
CA THR A 305 12.05 -0.47 -16.25
C THR A 305 11.98 -1.87 -15.65
N ILE A 306 11.41 -2.82 -16.40
CA ILE A 306 11.34 -4.24 -16.01
C ILE A 306 12.12 -5.05 -17.05
N LYS A 307 13.14 -5.77 -16.58
CA LYS A 307 13.87 -6.75 -17.38
C LYS A 307 13.64 -8.15 -16.84
N GLN A 308 13.37 -9.10 -17.72
CA GLN A 308 13.21 -10.51 -17.38
C GLN A 308 13.96 -11.37 -18.36
N THR A 309 14.62 -12.41 -17.85
CA THR A 309 15.29 -13.42 -18.65
C THR A 309 14.69 -14.78 -18.34
N PHE A 310 14.46 -15.58 -19.39
CA PHE A 310 13.97 -16.94 -19.28
C PHE A 310 15.04 -17.91 -19.79
N THR A 311 15.20 -19.02 -19.09
CA THR A 311 16.11 -20.10 -19.48
C THR A 311 15.28 -21.34 -19.84
N TYR A 312 15.68 -22.01 -20.92
CA TYR A 312 15.04 -23.24 -21.35
C TYR A 312 15.53 -24.43 -20.51
N TYR A 313 14.60 -25.18 -19.94
CA TYR A 313 14.90 -26.43 -19.25
C TYR A 313 14.38 -27.61 -20.08
N ASP A 314 15.29 -28.44 -20.59
CA ASP A 314 14.96 -29.52 -21.53
C ASP A 314 14.03 -30.57 -20.92
N THR A 315 14.26 -30.96 -19.67
CA THR A 315 13.42 -31.91 -18.92
C THR A 315 11.94 -31.51 -18.91
N GLU A 316 11.66 -30.21 -18.73
CA GLU A 316 10.29 -29.68 -18.64
C GLU A 316 9.81 -29.07 -19.97
N LYS A 317 10.67 -29.04 -20.98
CA LYS A 317 10.41 -28.45 -22.31
C LYS A 317 9.80 -27.06 -22.24
N SER A 318 10.33 -26.23 -21.34
CA SER A 318 9.72 -24.97 -20.94
C SER A 318 10.75 -23.88 -20.66
N TRP A 319 10.41 -22.66 -21.06
CA TRP A 319 11.15 -21.43 -20.72
C TRP A 319 10.69 -20.91 -19.36
N ILE A 320 11.61 -20.82 -18.41
CA ILE A 320 11.33 -20.49 -17.02
C ILE A 320 12.08 -19.23 -16.63
N LYS A 321 11.40 -18.30 -15.94
CA LYS A 321 11.99 -17.04 -15.47
C LYS A 321 13.10 -17.34 -14.47
N THR A 322 14.33 -16.92 -14.75
CA THR A 322 15.49 -17.15 -13.89
C THR A 322 15.98 -15.87 -13.24
N THR A 323 15.84 -14.74 -13.92
CA THR A 323 16.19 -13.43 -13.37
C THR A 323 15.14 -12.38 -13.68
N GLN A 324 15.04 -11.40 -12.78
CA GLN A 324 14.24 -10.21 -12.98
C GLN A 324 14.92 -9.00 -12.36
N LEU A 325 14.88 -7.90 -13.09
CA LEU A 325 15.33 -6.59 -12.61
C LEU A 325 14.18 -5.60 -12.74
N PHE A 326 13.96 -4.84 -11.68
CA PHE A 326 12.98 -3.77 -11.61
C PHE A 326 13.67 -2.49 -11.17
N ASP A 327 13.87 -1.57 -12.12
CA ASP A 327 14.43 -0.25 -11.86
C ASP A 327 13.32 0.79 -11.86
N PHE A 328 13.49 1.82 -11.04
CA PHE A 328 12.65 3.01 -11.12
C PHE A 328 13.44 4.27 -10.81
N LYS A 329 13.05 5.36 -11.47
CA LYS A 329 13.53 6.71 -11.18
C LYS A 329 12.38 7.53 -10.63
N PHE A 330 12.61 8.28 -9.57
CA PHE A 330 11.58 9.09 -8.94
C PHE A 330 12.08 10.49 -8.65
N GLY A 331 11.13 11.43 -8.63
CA GLY A 331 11.38 12.84 -8.46
C GLY A 331 10.15 13.53 -7.88
N ILE A 332 10.20 14.05 -6.65
CA ILE A 332 9.07 14.81 -6.11
C ILE A 332 9.55 15.85 -5.10
N PHE A 333 9.05 17.08 -5.17
CA PHE A 333 9.44 18.18 -4.27
C PHE A 333 10.96 18.39 -4.11
N GLY A 334 11.73 18.17 -5.18
CA GLY A 334 13.20 18.28 -5.17
C GLY A 334 13.93 17.03 -4.68
N PHE A 335 13.24 16.04 -4.11
CA PHE A 335 13.82 14.72 -3.86
C PHE A 335 13.96 14.00 -5.19
N ASN A 336 15.18 13.63 -5.55
CA ASN A 336 15.46 12.84 -6.73
C ASN A 336 16.24 11.59 -6.33
N GLY A 337 15.86 10.46 -6.90
CA GLY A 337 16.55 9.21 -6.64
C GLY A 337 16.20 8.13 -7.63
N ASP A 338 16.87 7.01 -7.45
CA ASP A 338 16.66 5.80 -8.22
C ASP A 338 16.65 4.59 -7.29
N GLY A 339 15.91 3.58 -7.69
CA GLY A 339 15.86 2.30 -6.99
C GLY A 339 15.99 1.15 -7.97
N ARG A 340 16.56 0.06 -7.47
CA ARG A 340 16.76 -1.19 -8.19
C ARG A 340 16.41 -2.37 -7.29
N PHE A 341 15.57 -3.25 -7.80
CA PHE A 341 15.29 -4.55 -7.21
C PHE A 341 15.76 -5.62 -8.18
N THR A 342 16.66 -6.48 -7.72
CA THR A 342 17.18 -7.62 -8.49
C THR A 342 16.70 -8.89 -7.83
N ALA A 343 16.06 -9.76 -8.59
CA ALA A 343 15.57 -11.06 -8.17
C ALA A 343 16.19 -12.16 -9.02
N ALA A 344 16.65 -13.22 -8.37
CA ALA A 344 17.19 -14.43 -9.00
C ALA A 344 16.49 -15.66 -8.44
N TYR A 345 16.16 -16.61 -9.31
CA TYR A 345 15.44 -17.84 -9.00
C TYR A 345 16.31 -19.04 -9.37
N ASN A 346 16.63 -19.87 -8.39
CA ASN A 346 17.54 -21.00 -8.53
C ASN A 346 16.91 -22.29 -7.98
N ASN A 347 17.51 -23.44 -8.30
CA ASN A 347 17.16 -24.73 -7.71
C ASN A 347 15.67 -25.09 -7.87
N TYR A 348 15.13 -24.94 -9.09
CA TYR A 348 13.76 -25.31 -9.39
C TYR A 348 13.53 -26.82 -9.26
N GLU A 349 12.48 -27.18 -8.53
CA GLU A 349 11.90 -28.52 -8.45
C GLU A 349 10.46 -28.41 -8.99
N PHE A 350 10.20 -28.86 -10.22
CA PHE A 350 8.91 -28.68 -10.91
C PHE A 350 7.83 -29.72 -10.55
N ASN A 351 8.24 -30.86 -9.99
CA ASN A 351 7.33 -31.92 -9.57
C ASN A 351 7.40 -32.21 -8.06
N PRO A 352 7.23 -31.18 -7.20
CA PRO A 352 7.33 -31.35 -5.76
C PRO A 352 6.10 -32.09 -5.21
N ASN A 353 6.33 -33.02 -4.28
CA ASN A 353 5.24 -33.76 -3.62
C ASN A 353 4.64 -32.94 -2.46
N PHE A 354 3.78 -31.96 -2.79
CA PHE A 354 3.10 -31.13 -1.80
C PHE A 354 1.96 -31.87 -1.10
N LYS A 355 1.87 -31.69 0.23
CA LYS A 355 0.73 -32.13 1.04
C LYS A 355 -0.22 -30.95 1.25
N ALA A 356 -1.50 -31.21 1.52
CA ALA A 356 -2.49 -30.14 1.74
C ALA A 356 -2.07 -29.13 2.82
N LYS A 357 -1.39 -29.61 3.87
CA LYS A 357 -0.84 -28.79 4.97
C LYS A 357 0.27 -27.81 4.57
N ASN A 358 0.90 -27.98 3.40
CA ASN A 358 1.95 -27.05 2.94
C ASN A 358 1.39 -25.66 2.67
N PHE A 359 0.14 -25.58 2.20
CA PHE A 359 -0.51 -24.33 1.81
C PHE A 359 -1.67 -24.00 2.75
N THR A 360 -1.36 -23.22 3.79
CA THR A 360 -2.36 -22.60 4.69
C THR A 360 -2.72 -21.21 4.17
N ARG A 361 -3.38 -20.39 4.98
CA ARG A 361 -3.61 -18.95 4.68
C ARG A 361 -2.38 -18.08 4.94
N GLU A 362 -1.34 -18.64 5.55
CA GLU A 362 -0.04 -17.99 5.71
C GLU A 362 0.73 -18.09 4.39
N VAL A 363 0.92 -16.95 3.74
CA VAL A 363 1.62 -16.86 2.44
C VAL A 363 3.06 -16.40 2.59
N LEU A 364 3.41 -15.80 3.72
CA LEU A 364 4.78 -15.39 4.02
C LEU A 364 5.09 -15.71 5.48
N SER A 365 6.27 -16.26 5.73
CA SER A 365 6.79 -16.54 7.07
C SER A 365 8.29 -16.34 7.13
N PHE A 366 8.84 -16.14 8.33
CA PHE A 366 10.28 -16.06 8.57
C PHE A 366 10.74 -17.25 9.40
N GLU A 367 11.89 -17.83 9.04
CA GLU A 367 12.58 -18.78 9.90
C GLU A 367 13.11 -18.07 11.16
N ASP A 368 13.25 -18.83 12.24
CA ASP A 368 13.80 -18.31 13.49
C ASP A 368 15.22 -17.77 13.27
N ASN A 369 15.45 -16.54 13.75
CA ASN A 369 16.72 -15.82 13.59
C ASN A 369 17.13 -15.56 12.12
N ALA A 370 16.18 -15.48 11.19
CA ALA A 370 16.44 -15.11 9.80
C ALA A 370 17.19 -13.76 9.65
N ASN A 371 16.99 -12.81 10.57
CA ASN A 371 17.67 -11.52 10.60
C ASN A 371 19.00 -11.52 11.38
N LYS A 372 19.43 -12.66 11.96
CA LYS A 372 20.66 -12.76 12.76
C LYS A 372 21.74 -13.64 12.12
N LYS A 373 21.68 -13.83 10.81
CA LYS A 373 22.72 -14.56 10.06
C LYS A 373 24.00 -13.73 10.05
N ASP A 374 25.13 -14.36 10.29
CA ASP A 374 26.44 -13.71 10.35
C ASP A 374 27.01 -13.40 8.95
N SER A 375 28.11 -12.64 8.91
CA SER A 375 28.76 -12.31 7.63
C SER A 375 29.25 -13.55 6.87
N ILE A 376 29.70 -14.59 7.58
CA ILE A 376 30.15 -15.85 6.96
C ILE A 376 29.02 -16.52 6.20
N TYR A 377 27.81 -16.55 6.78
CA TYR A 377 26.63 -17.06 6.08
C TYR A 377 26.35 -16.26 4.81
N TRP A 378 26.38 -14.93 4.87
CA TRP A 378 26.14 -14.09 3.68
C TRP A 378 27.23 -14.23 2.62
N ASP A 379 28.50 -14.32 3.01
CA ASP A 379 29.61 -14.47 2.08
C ASP A 379 29.61 -15.84 1.38
N THR A 380 29.01 -16.86 2.01
CA THR A 380 28.88 -18.21 1.44
C THR A 380 27.59 -18.45 0.68
N LYS A 381 26.47 -17.83 1.08
CA LYS A 381 25.14 -18.08 0.51
C LYS A 381 24.59 -16.99 -0.40
N ARG A 382 25.25 -15.83 -0.48
CA ARG A 382 24.86 -14.77 -1.43
C ARG A 382 25.24 -15.20 -2.85
N PRO A 383 24.28 -15.30 -3.79
CA PRO A 383 24.59 -15.64 -5.18
C PRO A 383 25.29 -14.47 -5.89
N VAL A 384 24.88 -13.23 -5.62
CA VAL A 384 25.37 -12.03 -6.33
C VAL A 384 26.32 -11.25 -5.44
N PRO A 385 27.63 -11.13 -5.75
CA PRO A 385 28.55 -10.39 -4.89
C PRO A 385 28.13 -8.91 -4.73
N LEU A 386 28.43 -8.33 -3.57
CA LEU A 386 28.19 -6.90 -3.35
C LEU A 386 29.12 -6.05 -4.21
N THR A 387 28.65 -4.87 -4.61
CA THR A 387 29.56 -3.83 -5.14
C THR A 387 30.39 -3.23 -4.00
N ASN A 388 31.51 -2.58 -4.33
CA ASN A 388 32.32 -1.89 -3.33
C ASN A 388 31.51 -0.81 -2.58
N LEU A 389 30.58 -0.14 -3.26
CA LEU A 389 29.69 0.85 -2.65
C LEU A 389 28.74 0.22 -1.63
N GLU A 390 28.10 -0.90 -1.98
CA GLU A 390 27.19 -1.64 -1.10
C GLU A 390 27.89 -2.23 0.12
N ALA A 391 29.07 -2.82 -0.07
CA ALA A 391 29.86 -3.38 1.03
C ALA A 391 30.29 -2.29 2.03
N ASN A 392 30.74 -1.14 1.52
CA ASN A 392 31.09 0.01 2.36
C ASN A 392 29.86 0.61 3.05
N ASP A 393 28.70 0.62 2.40
CA ASP A 393 27.44 1.07 3.00
C ASP A 393 27.06 0.21 4.20
N TYR A 394 27.07 -1.13 4.09
CA TYR A 394 26.81 -2.01 5.23
C TYR A 394 27.73 -1.71 6.41
N VAL A 395 29.05 -1.67 6.18
CA VAL A 395 30.02 -1.42 7.26
C VAL A 395 29.79 -0.05 7.90
N ARG A 396 29.59 0.99 7.08
CA ARG A 396 29.37 2.35 7.55
C ARG A 396 28.05 2.47 8.30
N ARG A 397 26.95 1.98 7.74
CA ARG A 397 25.60 2.12 8.31
C ARG A 397 25.43 1.30 9.57
N ASP A 398 25.98 0.09 9.63
CA ASP A 398 25.94 -0.74 10.84
C ASP A 398 26.76 -0.07 11.97
N SER A 399 27.90 0.54 11.63
CA SER A 399 28.69 1.33 12.59
C SER A 399 27.95 2.58 13.08
N ILE A 400 27.27 3.29 12.17
CA ILE A 400 26.44 4.44 12.50
C ILE A 400 25.26 4.01 13.38
N GLN A 401 24.60 2.89 13.07
CA GLN A 401 23.48 2.34 13.84
C GLN A 401 23.89 2.11 15.30
N LEU A 402 25.02 1.44 15.56
CA LEU A 402 25.50 1.20 16.92
C LEU A 402 25.66 2.50 17.73
N ILE A 403 26.13 3.56 17.08
CA ILE A 403 26.24 4.88 17.70
C ILE A 403 24.86 5.51 17.86
N ARG A 404 23.99 5.43 16.83
CA ARG A 404 22.67 6.06 16.82
C ARG A 404 21.68 5.42 17.79
N GLU A 405 21.82 4.13 18.08
CA GLU A 405 21.06 3.41 19.11
C GLU A 405 21.62 3.62 20.52
N SER A 406 22.86 4.12 20.63
CA SER A 406 23.48 4.37 21.93
C SER A 406 22.71 5.45 22.69
N LYS A 407 22.56 5.24 24.00
CA LYS A 407 21.92 6.21 24.88
C LYS A 407 22.50 7.63 24.75
N PRO A 408 23.84 7.85 24.74
CA PRO A 408 24.40 9.19 24.63
C PRO A 408 24.00 9.93 23.34
N TYR A 409 23.93 9.22 22.22
CA TYR A 409 23.50 9.82 20.95
C TYR A 409 22.00 10.15 20.97
N LEU A 410 21.16 9.20 21.37
CA LEU A 410 19.71 9.42 21.47
C LEU A 410 19.39 10.57 22.42
N ASP A 411 20.04 10.64 23.58
CA ASP A 411 19.87 11.74 24.55
C ASP A 411 20.28 13.09 23.94
N SER A 412 21.32 13.13 23.11
CA SER A 412 21.77 14.35 22.40
C SER A 412 20.76 14.80 21.34
N VAL A 413 20.30 13.89 20.49
CA VAL A 413 19.27 14.16 19.48
C VAL A 413 17.96 14.61 20.14
N ASP A 414 17.53 13.90 21.18
CA ASP A 414 16.36 14.26 21.97
C ASP A 414 16.53 15.65 22.60
N THR A 415 17.71 16.02 23.09
CA THR A 415 17.97 17.37 23.64
C THR A 415 17.74 18.47 22.61
N VAL A 416 18.17 18.26 21.36
CA VAL A 416 17.96 19.22 20.26
C VAL A 416 16.49 19.25 19.84
N ASN A 417 15.88 18.09 19.64
CA ASN A 417 14.51 17.96 19.15
C ASN A 417 13.47 18.42 20.17
N ASN A 418 13.71 18.17 21.46
CA ASN A 418 12.84 18.57 22.55
C ASN A 418 12.97 20.05 22.89
N LYS A 419 13.88 20.79 22.27
CA LYS A 419 14.00 22.23 22.50
C LYS A 419 12.74 22.93 22.00
N PHE A 420 12.08 23.66 22.90
CA PHE A 420 10.92 24.46 22.56
C PHE A 420 11.27 25.58 21.57
N LYS A 421 10.49 25.70 20.51
CA LYS A 421 10.57 26.73 19.46
C LYS A 421 9.26 27.53 19.46
N PHE A 422 9.27 28.82 19.13
CA PHE A 422 8.04 29.63 19.06
C PHE A 422 6.97 29.03 18.13
N GLY A 423 7.37 28.38 17.04
CA GLY A 423 6.47 27.65 16.14
C GLY A 423 5.66 26.54 16.84
N ASN A 424 6.13 26.00 17.98
CA ASN A 424 5.39 25.01 18.77
C ASN A 424 4.11 25.58 19.40
N ILE A 425 4.00 26.90 19.57
CA ILE A 425 2.76 27.54 20.01
C ILE A 425 1.68 27.37 18.94
N LEU A 426 2.04 27.38 17.65
CA LEU A 426 1.12 27.25 16.52
C LEU A 426 0.91 25.80 16.09
N GLY A 427 1.97 25.00 16.07
CA GLY A 427 1.95 23.61 15.58
C GLY A 427 1.77 22.53 16.65
N GLY A 428 1.89 22.88 17.93
CA GLY A 428 2.00 21.92 19.03
C GLY A 428 3.45 21.59 19.37
N TYR A 429 3.64 20.90 20.49
CA TYR A 429 4.93 20.51 21.03
C TYR A 429 5.00 18.99 21.24
N SER A 430 6.15 18.41 20.90
CA SER A 430 6.44 17.01 21.07
C SER A 430 7.71 16.86 21.90
N TYR A 431 7.68 15.92 22.84
CA TYR A 431 8.82 15.55 23.66
C TYR A 431 9.06 14.05 23.52
N ASN A 432 10.26 13.68 23.10
CA ASN A 432 10.66 12.31 22.87
C ASN A 432 11.74 11.89 23.87
N ASN A 433 11.63 10.68 24.39
CA ASN A 433 12.74 9.96 25.00
C ASN A 433 12.89 8.65 24.23
N SER A 434 13.75 8.69 23.22
CA SER A 434 13.93 7.64 22.24
C SER A 434 14.52 6.39 22.90
N TYR A 435 15.46 6.53 23.84
CA TYR A 435 16.04 5.40 24.58
C TYR A 435 15.01 4.65 25.45
N LYS A 436 14.12 5.38 26.14
CA LYS A 436 13.03 4.78 26.95
C LYS A 436 11.79 4.45 26.11
N LYS A 437 11.77 4.80 24.82
CA LYS A 437 10.67 4.59 23.88
C LYS A 437 9.37 5.24 24.35
N THR A 438 9.48 6.45 24.88
CA THR A 438 8.35 7.23 25.37
C THR A 438 8.20 8.52 24.59
N TYR A 439 6.98 8.83 24.20
CA TYR A 439 6.66 9.96 23.34
C TYR A 439 5.52 10.73 23.97
N PHE A 440 5.72 12.03 24.19
CA PHE A 440 4.71 12.94 24.68
C PHE A 440 4.40 13.97 23.59
N ASN A 441 3.13 14.26 23.38
CA ASN A 441 2.69 15.28 22.43
C ASN A 441 1.61 16.12 23.08
N ILE A 442 1.67 17.43 22.87
CA ILE A 442 0.62 18.38 23.23
C ILE A 442 0.29 19.24 22.00
N SER A 443 -0.99 19.33 21.67
CA SER A 443 -1.44 20.16 20.55
C SER A 443 -1.31 21.64 20.87
N SER A 444 -1.27 22.47 19.83
CA SER A 444 -1.44 23.91 19.99
C SER A 444 -2.83 24.23 20.56
N PRO A 445 -2.94 25.29 21.39
CA PRO A 445 -4.24 25.85 21.78
C PRO A 445 -5.07 26.42 20.61
N ILE A 446 -4.42 26.73 19.47
CA ILE A 446 -5.02 27.43 18.34
C ILE A 446 -5.30 26.48 17.17
N SER A 447 -4.60 25.34 17.06
CA SER A 447 -4.70 24.44 15.91
C SER A 447 -6.04 23.72 15.77
N LYS A 448 -6.86 23.70 16.82
CA LYS A 448 -8.22 23.16 16.83
C LYS A 448 -9.23 24.20 17.32
N LEU A 449 -9.10 25.43 16.81
CA LEU A 449 -10.14 26.43 16.96
C LEU A 449 -11.25 26.17 15.95
N ALA A 450 -12.49 26.17 16.43
CA ALA A 450 -13.68 26.01 15.63
C ALA A 450 -14.77 26.99 16.12
N TYR A 451 -15.80 27.14 15.31
CA TYR A 451 -17.00 27.90 15.66
C TYR A 451 -18.26 27.08 15.41
N ASN A 452 -19.19 27.11 16.37
CA ASN A 452 -20.56 26.63 16.20
C ASN A 452 -21.52 27.45 17.07
N THR A 453 -22.82 27.38 16.79
CA THR A 453 -23.84 28.23 17.43
C THR A 453 -24.11 27.92 18.90
N VAL A 454 -23.60 26.79 19.42
CA VAL A 454 -23.81 26.33 20.80
C VAL A 454 -22.65 26.69 21.71
N GLN A 455 -21.41 26.57 21.22
CA GLN A 455 -20.20 26.85 22.00
C GLN A 455 -19.60 28.22 21.67
N GLY A 456 -20.05 28.85 20.59
CA GLY A 456 -19.35 29.98 19.97
C GLY A 456 -17.96 29.57 19.49
N TRP A 457 -16.98 30.46 19.68
CA TRP A 457 -15.59 30.10 19.50
C TRP A 457 -15.20 29.06 20.54
N ASN A 458 -14.66 27.94 20.07
CA ASN A 458 -14.21 26.88 20.96
C ASN A 458 -12.84 26.37 20.53
N GLY A 459 -12.05 25.96 21.52
CA GLY A 459 -10.68 25.50 21.32
C GLY A 459 -10.43 24.20 22.04
N THR A 460 -9.68 23.30 21.41
CA THR A 460 -9.33 22.00 21.99
C THR A 460 -7.82 21.82 22.12
N VAL A 461 -7.34 21.64 23.35
CA VAL A 461 -5.97 21.21 23.65
C VAL A 461 -5.97 19.71 23.92
N SER A 462 -5.11 18.96 23.25
CA SER A 462 -4.98 17.51 23.43
C SER A 462 -3.55 17.17 23.82
N ALA A 463 -3.38 16.37 24.87
CA ALA A 463 -2.11 15.79 25.28
C ALA A 463 -2.15 14.27 25.09
N SER A 464 -1.02 13.66 24.73
CA SER A 464 -0.89 12.21 24.68
C SER A 464 0.49 11.76 25.08
N TYR A 465 0.55 10.60 25.72
CA TYR A 465 1.76 9.90 26.10
C TYR A 465 1.69 8.48 25.53
N SER A 466 2.72 8.04 24.82
CA SER A 466 2.82 6.68 24.30
C SER A 466 4.10 6.03 24.78
N LYS A 467 4.02 4.76 25.20
CA LYS A 467 5.16 3.92 25.53
C LYS A 467 5.12 2.65 24.71
N TYR A 468 6.21 2.35 24.04
CA TYR A 468 6.42 1.09 23.32
C TYR A 468 7.34 0.18 24.11
N PHE A 469 7.05 -1.12 24.11
CA PHE A 469 7.79 -2.07 24.97
C PHE A 469 9.03 -2.66 24.30
N LYS A 470 9.07 -2.73 22.97
CA LYS A 470 10.23 -3.20 22.17
C LYS A 470 10.29 -2.43 20.84
N ASP A 471 11.44 -2.46 20.18
CA ASP A 471 11.57 -1.93 18.81
C ASP A 471 10.66 -2.72 17.87
N ASP A 472 9.97 -1.99 17.00
CA ASP A 472 8.97 -2.50 16.03
C ASP A 472 7.84 -3.34 16.62
N SER A 473 7.66 -3.33 17.94
CA SER A 473 6.57 -4.08 18.56
C SER A 473 5.26 -3.33 18.41
N PRO A 474 4.20 -4.03 17.98
CA PRO A 474 2.87 -3.47 18.06
C PRO A 474 2.44 -3.27 19.52
N GLU A 475 3.06 -3.86 20.53
CA GLU A 475 2.63 -3.64 21.93
C GLU A 475 2.92 -2.20 22.38
N TYR A 476 1.87 -1.49 22.80
CA TYR A 476 1.99 -0.11 23.28
C TYR A 476 0.99 0.19 24.39
N LEU A 477 1.37 1.10 25.27
CA LEU A 477 0.47 1.82 26.17
C LEU A 477 0.35 3.25 25.68
N ARG A 478 -0.88 3.71 25.45
CA ARG A 478 -1.18 5.09 25.09
C ARG A 478 -2.15 5.70 26.10
N LEU A 479 -1.76 6.84 26.64
CA LEU A 479 -2.59 7.71 27.45
C LEU A 479 -2.88 8.95 26.62
N SER A 480 -4.10 9.45 26.66
CA SER A 480 -4.44 10.72 26.02
C SER A 480 -5.50 11.45 26.82
N SER A 481 -5.43 12.78 26.79
CA SER A 481 -6.40 13.67 27.39
C SER A 481 -6.70 14.82 26.44
N SER A 482 -7.95 15.23 26.38
CA SER A 482 -8.39 16.39 25.59
C SER A 482 -9.22 17.30 26.45
N ILE A 483 -8.91 18.60 26.42
CA ILE A 483 -9.63 19.66 27.11
C ILE A 483 -10.18 20.60 26.05
N ASN A 484 -11.48 20.82 26.07
CA ASN A 484 -12.20 21.74 25.19
C ASN A 484 -12.86 22.83 26.04
N TYR A 485 -12.80 24.07 25.58
CA TYR A 485 -13.52 25.19 26.17
C TYR A 485 -14.33 25.89 25.09
N GLY A 486 -15.62 26.12 25.36
CA GLY A 486 -16.49 26.97 24.55
C GLY A 486 -16.68 28.32 25.22
N GLU A 487 -16.50 29.39 24.46
CA GLU A 487 -16.55 30.77 24.94
C GLU A 487 -17.99 31.23 25.20
N SER A 488 -18.93 30.86 24.34
CA SER A 488 -20.32 31.31 24.46
C SER A 488 -21.14 30.50 25.48
N ASP A 489 -20.83 29.22 25.67
CA ASP A 489 -21.47 28.39 26.71
C ASP A 489 -20.72 28.36 28.05
N ASP A 490 -19.60 29.10 28.14
CA ASP A 490 -18.69 29.20 29.28
C ASP A 490 -18.40 27.85 29.96
N ARG A 491 -18.08 26.83 29.15
CA ARG A 491 -17.96 25.46 29.67
C ARG A 491 -16.70 24.75 29.26
N LEU A 492 -15.95 24.33 30.29
CA LEU A 492 -14.80 23.44 30.17
C LEU A 492 -15.25 21.97 30.14
N ARG A 493 -14.74 21.22 29.17
CA ARG A 493 -15.00 19.79 28.98
C ARG A 493 -13.69 19.04 28.85
N ALA A 494 -13.57 17.90 29.51
CA ALA A 494 -12.35 17.11 29.51
C ALA A 494 -12.63 15.63 29.31
N ILE A 495 -11.78 14.95 28.55
CA ILE A 495 -11.85 13.51 28.27
C ILE A 495 -10.49 12.90 28.53
N GLY A 496 -10.45 11.72 29.17
CA GLY A 496 -9.27 10.86 29.26
C GLY A 496 -9.46 9.55 28.51
N ASN A 497 -8.38 8.99 27.96
CA ASN A 497 -8.35 7.68 27.33
C ASN A 497 -7.04 6.96 27.68
N ILE A 498 -7.16 5.70 28.09
CA ILE A 498 -6.08 4.76 28.33
C ILE A 498 -6.28 3.59 27.37
N SER A 499 -5.27 3.27 26.57
CA SER A 499 -5.32 2.23 25.55
C SER A 499 -4.10 1.35 25.67
N TYR A 500 -4.30 0.05 25.81
CA TYR A 500 -3.23 -0.95 25.87
C TYR A 500 -3.43 -2.03 24.82
N ARG A 501 -2.46 -2.18 23.90
CA ARG A 501 -2.39 -3.29 22.96
C ARG A 501 -1.35 -4.29 23.48
N PHE A 502 -1.76 -5.53 23.71
CA PHE A 502 -0.98 -6.51 24.46
C PHE A 502 -0.67 -7.80 23.70
N ASP A 503 -1.10 -7.92 22.45
CA ASP A 503 -0.78 -9.05 21.58
C ASP A 503 -0.43 -8.57 20.17
N LYS A 504 0.67 -9.09 19.63
CA LYS A 504 1.21 -8.72 18.33
C LYS A 504 0.62 -9.46 17.13
N LYS A 505 0.05 -10.65 17.34
CA LYS A 505 -0.49 -11.52 16.27
C LYS A 505 -1.98 -11.30 16.06
N ASN A 506 -2.77 -11.33 17.13
CA ASN A 506 -4.22 -11.14 17.06
C ASN A 506 -4.64 -9.67 17.32
N ARG A 507 -3.66 -8.80 17.62
CA ARG A 507 -3.84 -7.35 17.83
C ARG A 507 -4.82 -7.03 18.96
N ALA A 508 -4.91 -7.90 19.99
CA ALA A 508 -5.78 -7.69 21.13
C ALA A 508 -5.48 -6.35 21.82
N ARG A 509 -6.54 -5.56 22.01
CA ARG A 509 -6.49 -4.22 22.60
C ARG A 509 -7.65 -4.04 23.56
N ILE A 510 -7.35 -3.43 24.70
CA ILE A 510 -8.34 -2.89 25.63
C ILE A 510 -8.15 -1.38 25.75
N ALA A 511 -9.24 -0.64 25.86
CA ALA A 511 -9.19 0.78 26.19
C ALA A 511 -10.26 1.16 27.20
N LEU A 512 -9.93 2.14 28.05
CA LEU A 512 -10.82 2.79 28.98
C LEU A 512 -10.86 4.26 28.60
N SER A 513 -12.05 4.85 28.48
CA SER A 513 -12.19 6.28 28.29
C SER A 513 -13.34 6.85 29.10
N GLY A 514 -13.29 8.15 29.38
CA GLY A 514 -14.37 8.83 30.08
C GLY A 514 -14.12 10.31 30.24
N GLY A 515 -15.16 11.02 30.65
CA GLY A 515 -15.16 12.48 30.79
C GLY A 515 -16.43 13.11 30.24
N SER A 516 -16.35 14.37 29.84
CA SER A 516 -17.47 15.13 29.25
C SER A 516 -17.03 15.76 27.94
N LYS A 517 -17.91 15.76 26.94
CA LYS A 517 -17.66 16.33 25.60
C LYS A 517 -18.94 16.79 24.94
N VAL A 518 -18.80 17.67 23.96
CA VAL A 518 -19.84 17.92 22.97
C VAL A 518 -19.74 16.84 21.88
N GLU A 519 -20.86 16.27 21.48
CA GLU A 519 -20.92 15.24 20.45
C GLU A 519 -21.95 15.60 19.37
N GLN A 520 -21.58 15.38 18.11
CA GLN A 520 -22.46 15.51 16.95
C GLN A 520 -23.48 14.38 16.94
N PHE A 521 -24.75 14.68 16.60
CA PHE A 521 -25.79 13.65 16.48
C PHE A 521 -25.40 12.54 15.50
N ASN A 522 -24.79 12.88 14.35
CA ASN A 522 -24.10 11.90 13.50
C ASN A 522 -22.56 12.04 13.57
N PRO A 523 -21.87 11.26 14.42
CA PRO A 523 -20.42 11.34 14.59
C PRO A 523 -19.63 10.85 13.36
N ASN A 524 -20.27 10.23 12.36
CA ASN A 524 -19.60 9.79 11.14
C ASN A 524 -19.26 10.94 10.17
N LEU A 525 -19.81 12.15 10.39
CA LEU A 525 -19.58 13.33 9.56
C LEU A 525 -18.32 14.10 10.00
N SER A 526 -17.14 13.47 9.89
CA SER A 526 -15.89 13.99 10.47
C SER A 526 -15.41 15.33 9.90
N SER A 527 -15.71 15.63 8.64
CA SER A 527 -15.33 16.89 7.99
C SER A 527 -16.26 18.07 8.31
N LEU A 528 -17.41 17.80 8.95
CA LEU A 528 -18.46 18.79 9.14
C LEU A 528 -18.11 19.89 10.15
N GLU A 529 -17.28 19.63 11.17
CA GLU A 529 -16.90 20.67 12.15
C GLU A 529 -16.14 21.84 11.49
N LEU A 530 -15.14 21.51 10.65
CA LEU A 530 -14.37 22.50 9.90
C LEU A 530 -15.25 23.24 8.89
N LEU A 531 -16.07 22.50 8.14
CA LEU A 531 -17.00 23.10 7.18
C LEU A 531 -18.01 24.00 7.89
N ASN A 532 -18.55 23.57 9.03
CA ASN A 532 -19.53 24.33 9.80
C ASN A 532 -18.96 25.66 10.27
N THR A 533 -17.71 25.68 10.73
CA THR A 533 -17.02 26.92 11.11
C THR A 533 -17.03 27.92 9.97
N ALA A 534 -16.61 27.49 8.77
CA ALA A 534 -16.58 28.33 7.59
C ALA A 534 -17.98 28.82 7.16
N TYR A 535 -18.95 27.90 7.06
CA TYR A 535 -20.30 28.22 6.61
C TYR A 535 -21.09 29.06 7.62
N SER A 536 -20.89 28.86 8.92
CA SER A 536 -21.53 29.66 9.95
C SER A 536 -21.05 31.11 9.85
N LEU A 537 -19.73 31.32 9.92
CA LEU A 537 -19.17 32.67 9.95
C LEU A 537 -19.35 33.44 8.63
N THR A 538 -19.29 32.78 7.47
CA THR A 538 -19.31 33.47 6.16
C THR A 538 -20.66 33.49 5.46
N ALA A 539 -21.56 32.57 5.78
CA ALA A 539 -22.84 32.42 5.09
C ALA A 539 -24.03 32.26 6.04
N GLU A 540 -23.81 32.34 7.36
CA GLU A 540 -24.84 32.22 8.39
C GLU A 540 -25.60 30.88 8.28
N LYS A 541 -24.86 29.80 7.98
CA LYS A 541 -25.41 28.44 7.87
C LYS A 541 -24.74 27.50 8.87
N ASN A 542 -25.47 27.21 9.96
CA ASN A 542 -25.07 26.23 10.96
C ASN A 542 -25.67 24.85 10.65
N TYR A 543 -24.83 23.94 10.13
CA TYR A 543 -25.19 22.56 9.83
C TYR A 543 -24.86 21.59 10.98
N LEU A 544 -23.94 21.96 11.87
CA LEU A 544 -23.54 21.15 13.01
C LEU A 544 -24.67 21.13 14.04
N LYS A 545 -25.03 19.94 14.52
CA LYS A 545 -26.06 19.74 15.55
C LYS A 545 -25.50 18.82 16.61
N ILE A 546 -25.47 19.31 17.84
CA ILE A 546 -24.64 18.74 18.91
C ILE A 546 -25.39 18.60 20.23
N TYR A 547 -24.91 17.74 21.09
CA TYR A 547 -25.42 17.56 22.44
C TYR A 547 -24.27 17.31 23.42
N ASP A 548 -24.55 17.44 24.71
CA ASP A 548 -23.56 17.20 25.75
C ASP A 548 -23.60 15.73 26.18
N ARG A 549 -22.43 15.09 26.23
CA ARG A 549 -22.26 13.71 26.64
C ARG A 549 -21.18 13.61 27.71
N SER A 550 -21.58 13.19 28.90
CA SER A 550 -20.67 12.72 29.95
C SER A 550 -20.69 11.21 29.99
N PHE A 551 -19.54 10.55 29.92
CA PHE A 551 -19.48 9.11 29.69
C PHE A 551 -18.33 8.42 30.41
N ALA A 552 -18.48 7.10 30.58
CA ALA A 552 -17.42 6.17 30.90
C ALA A 552 -17.57 4.95 29.99
N GLN A 553 -16.48 4.50 29.38
CA GLN A 553 -16.50 3.54 28.29
C GLN A 553 -15.32 2.57 28.38
N ILE A 554 -15.60 1.30 28.10
CA ILE A 554 -14.62 0.23 27.96
C ILE A 554 -14.73 -0.35 26.55
N ASP A 555 -13.62 -0.34 25.82
CA ASP A 555 -13.49 -0.92 24.49
C ASP A 555 -12.60 -2.15 24.52
N TYR A 556 -12.99 -3.21 23.82
CA TYR A 556 -12.18 -4.40 23.57
C TYR A 556 -12.19 -4.76 22.09
N SER A 557 -11.04 -5.12 21.52
CA SER A 557 -10.98 -5.60 20.13
C SER A 557 -9.90 -6.64 19.92
N GLN A 558 -10.18 -7.67 19.11
CA GLN A 558 -9.24 -8.76 18.79
C GLN A 558 -9.60 -9.43 17.45
N GLU A 559 -8.60 -9.93 16.72
CA GLU A 559 -8.80 -10.94 15.68
C GLU A 559 -8.89 -12.34 16.32
N LEU A 560 -10.12 -12.85 16.49
CA LEU A 560 -10.37 -14.14 17.17
C LEU A 560 -9.84 -15.33 16.35
N LEU A 561 -10.05 -15.28 15.03
CA LEU A 561 -9.61 -16.25 14.05
C LEU A 561 -9.17 -15.48 12.81
N ASN A 562 -8.33 -16.07 11.95
CA ASN A 562 -7.89 -15.39 10.74
C ASN A 562 -9.08 -14.94 9.87
N GLY A 563 -9.22 -13.63 9.70
CA GLY A 563 -10.33 -12.99 8.98
C GLY A 563 -11.58 -12.70 9.81
N LEU A 564 -11.62 -13.04 11.10
CA LEU A 564 -12.73 -12.72 12.01
C LEU A 564 -12.24 -11.78 13.11
N GLN A 565 -12.58 -10.49 12.97
CA GLN A 565 -12.31 -9.47 13.99
C GLN A 565 -13.57 -9.19 14.81
N LEU A 566 -13.43 -9.19 16.14
CA LEU A 566 -14.44 -8.77 17.09
C LEU A 566 -14.04 -7.42 17.70
N SER A 567 -15.01 -6.52 17.83
CA SER A 567 -14.87 -5.26 18.57
C SER A 567 -16.11 -5.06 19.43
N THR A 568 -15.92 -4.87 20.73
CA THR A 568 -16.99 -4.66 21.71
C THR A 568 -16.76 -3.34 22.44
N ASP A 569 -17.82 -2.56 22.63
CA ASP A 569 -17.86 -1.34 23.43
C ASP A 569 -18.97 -1.46 24.48
N LEU A 570 -18.67 -1.13 25.72
CA LEU A 570 -19.65 -0.96 26.80
C LEU A 570 -19.48 0.44 27.38
N SER A 571 -20.53 1.26 27.32
CA SER A 571 -20.50 2.64 27.81
C SER A 571 -21.68 3.00 28.69
N TYR A 572 -21.44 3.79 29.72
CA TYR A 572 -22.46 4.58 30.43
C TYR A 572 -22.42 6.00 29.89
N ASN A 573 -23.59 6.60 29.61
CA ASN A 573 -23.71 7.91 28.99
C ASN A 573 -24.78 8.73 29.71
N ASP A 574 -24.41 9.88 30.27
CA ASP A 574 -25.30 10.96 30.71
C ASP A 574 -25.37 12.01 29.59
N ARG A 575 -26.57 12.25 29.07
CA ARG A 575 -26.78 13.04 27.84
C ARG A 575 -27.73 14.19 28.11
N LYS A 576 -27.37 15.38 27.63
CA LYS A 576 -28.18 16.61 27.78
C LYS A 576 -28.30 17.33 26.44
N PRO A 577 -29.50 17.81 26.08
CA PRO A 577 -29.66 18.67 24.91
C PRO A 577 -28.88 19.97 25.13
N LEU A 578 -28.37 20.53 24.03
CA LEU A 578 -27.73 21.84 24.00
C LEU A 578 -28.55 22.80 23.11
N PHE A 579 -28.37 24.09 23.32
CA PHE A 579 -29.12 25.14 22.63
C PHE A 579 -28.15 26.14 22.01
N ASN A 580 -28.62 26.87 20.98
CA ASN A 580 -27.84 27.97 20.44
C ASN A 580 -27.65 29.05 21.52
N THR A 581 -26.44 29.55 21.68
CA THR A 581 -26.07 30.58 22.67
C THR A 581 -25.50 31.85 22.00
N THR A 582 -25.17 31.78 20.71
CA THR A 582 -24.61 32.89 19.93
C THR A 582 -25.16 32.88 18.50
N ASP A 583 -25.25 34.09 17.93
CA ASP A 583 -25.64 34.41 16.57
C ASP A 583 -24.53 35.09 15.77
N GLN A 584 -23.28 35.06 16.26
CA GLN A 584 -22.16 35.72 15.61
C GLN A 584 -21.93 35.21 14.18
N ALA A 585 -21.85 36.15 13.22
CA ALA A 585 -21.41 35.94 11.86
C ALA A 585 -20.50 37.10 11.40
N TRP A 586 -19.57 36.84 10.48
CA TRP A 586 -18.74 37.91 9.89
C TRP A 586 -19.48 38.71 8.82
N TYR A 587 -20.40 38.04 8.10
CA TYR A 587 -21.22 38.64 7.05
C TYR A 587 -22.70 38.27 7.27
N PRO A 588 -23.36 38.86 8.29
CA PRO A 588 -24.76 38.58 8.59
C PRO A 588 -25.65 38.92 7.38
N GLN A 589 -26.73 38.17 7.22
CA GLN A 589 -27.67 38.28 6.11
C GLN A 589 -29.03 38.76 6.61
N ASP A 590 -29.54 39.87 6.08
CA ASP A 590 -30.77 40.53 6.58
C ASP A 590 -32.03 39.65 6.66
N ASN A 591 -32.07 38.52 5.93
CA ASN A 591 -33.22 37.61 5.87
C ASN A 591 -32.86 36.17 6.29
N ARG A 592 -31.86 35.97 7.15
CA ARG A 592 -31.47 34.63 7.60
C ARG A 592 -31.01 34.68 9.05
N ASP A 593 -31.62 33.81 9.85
CA ASP A 593 -31.12 33.47 11.18
C ASP A 593 -30.51 32.07 11.17
N TYR A 594 -29.66 31.78 12.15
CA TYR A 594 -29.20 30.42 12.38
C TYR A 594 -30.37 29.49 12.73
N THR A 595 -30.33 28.28 12.16
CA THR A 595 -31.25 27.21 12.55
C THR A 595 -30.97 26.73 13.98
N SER A 596 -32.03 26.38 14.70
CA SER A 596 -31.97 25.80 16.04
C SER A 596 -31.04 24.57 16.08
N ASN A 597 -30.40 24.33 17.22
CA ASN A 597 -29.63 23.10 17.46
C ASN A 597 -30.51 21.83 17.53
N ASN A 598 -31.83 21.97 17.38
CA ASN A 598 -32.76 20.85 17.23
C ASN A 598 -32.78 20.33 15.77
N PRO A 599 -32.32 19.10 15.49
CA PRO A 599 -32.33 18.55 14.13
C PRO A 599 -33.74 18.25 13.60
N LEU A 600 -34.73 18.07 14.48
CA LEU A 600 -36.10 17.71 14.12
C LEU A 600 -36.93 18.94 13.71
N ASP A 601 -36.64 20.10 14.31
CA ASP A 601 -37.29 21.36 14.01
C ASP A 601 -36.26 22.49 13.97
N PRO A 602 -35.82 22.91 12.76
CA PRO A 602 -34.84 23.97 12.58
C PRO A 602 -35.28 25.35 13.10
N THR A 603 -36.58 25.54 13.38
CA THR A 603 -37.16 26.82 13.84
C THR A 603 -37.42 26.86 15.34
N ALA A 604 -37.38 25.71 16.02
CA ALA A 604 -37.68 25.59 17.44
C ALA A 604 -36.48 26.00 18.32
N ASN A 605 -36.22 27.31 18.39
CA ASN A 605 -35.19 27.86 19.27
C ASN A 605 -35.55 27.65 20.76
N GLY A 606 -34.59 27.18 21.56
CA GLY A 606 -34.78 26.91 22.99
C GLY A 606 -35.61 25.65 23.31
N VAL A 607 -36.02 24.87 22.31
CA VAL A 607 -36.77 23.62 22.50
C VAL A 607 -35.81 22.44 22.47
N ALA A 608 -35.86 21.60 23.52
CA ALA A 608 -35.00 20.43 23.63
C ALA A 608 -35.35 19.40 22.53
N SER A 609 -34.34 18.85 21.87
CA SER A 609 -34.52 17.80 20.85
C SER A 609 -34.76 16.42 21.43
N PHE A 610 -34.44 16.21 22.71
CA PHE A 610 -34.67 14.98 23.47
C PHE A 610 -34.59 15.28 24.98
N ASP A 611 -35.17 14.39 25.81
CA ASP A 611 -35.10 14.54 27.27
C ASP A 611 -33.72 14.19 27.80
N ALA A 612 -33.20 14.97 28.75
CA ALA A 612 -31.95 14.63 29.42
C ALA A 612 -32.08 13.28 30.13
N HIS A 613 -31.14 12.37 29.88
CA HIS A 613 -31.21 11.00 30.38
C HIS A 613 -29.82 10.39 30.51
N ASN A 614 -29.73 9.35 31.35
CA ASN A 614 -28.63 8.41 31.30
C ASN A 614 -29.02 7.13 30.56
N ILE A 615 -28.03 6.42 30.00
CA ILE A 615 -28.22 5.14 29.31
C ILE A 615 -26.91 4.34 29.25
N MET A 616 -27.00 3.03 29.43
CA MET A 616 -25.91 2.11 29.12
C MET A 616 -26.03 1.62 27.67
N LYS A 617 -24.91 1.54 26.96
CA LYS A 617 -24.86 1.03 25.59
C LYS A 617 -23.85 -0.10 25.47
N LEU A 618 -24.28 -1.22 24.92
CA LEU A 618 -23.42 -2.33 24.52
C LEU A 618 -23.41 -2.39 22.98
N ASN A 619 -22.23 -2.31 22.39
CA ASN A 619 -22.01 -2.48 20.97
C ASN A 619 -21.13 -3.70 20.74
N VAL A 620 -21.59 -4.67 19.94
CA VAL A 620 -20.81 -5.85 19.53
C VAL A 620 -20.74 -5.85 18.02
N ASN A 621 -19.54 -5.64 17.47
CA ASN A 621 -19.31 -5.56 16.03
C ASN A 621 -18.33 -6.65 15.59
N THR A 622 -18.60 -7.23 14.43
CA THR A 622 -17.74 -8.22 13.79
C THR A 622 -17.38 -7.77 12.38
N ARG A 623 -16.14 -8.02 11.97
CA ARG A 623 -15.69 -7.91 10.58
C ARG A 623 -15.21 -9.27 10.12
N ILE A 624 -15.74 -9.74 9.00
CA ILE A 624 -15.47 -11.04 8.42
C ILE A 624 -14.87 -10.86 7.02
N ASN A 625 -13.59 -11.17 6.91
CA ASN A 625 -12.81 -11.20 5.68
C ASN A 625 -12.66 -12.67 5.23
N PHE A 626 -13.53 -13.11 4.34
CA PHE A 626 -13.53 -14.49 3.84
C PHE A 626 -12.29 -14.80 3.01
N GLY A 627 -11.67 -15.95 3.27
CA GLY A 627 -10.49 -16.40 2.53
C GLY A 627 -9.26 -15.48 2.65
N GLN A 628 -9.19 -14.69 3.73
CA GLN A 628 -8.07 -13.81 4.03
C GLN A 628 -6.76 -14.58 4.12
N ASN A 629 -5.73 -14.12 3.39
CA ASN A 629 -4.36 -14.59 3.56
C ASN A 629 -3.63 -13.67 4.55
N TYR A 630 -2.44 -14.07 5.01
CA TYR A 630 -1.63 -13.20 5.87
C TYR A 630 -0.14 -13.49 5.74
N MET A 631 0.65 -12.48 6.12
CA MET A 631 2.11 -12.56 6.26
C MET A 631 2.46 -12.54 7.75
N SER A 632 3.31 -13.48 8.18
CA SER A 632 3.77 -13.63 9.56
C SER A 632 5.18 -13.08 9.70
N TYR A 633 5.31 -11.86 10.20
CA TYR A 633 6.58 -11.26 10.58
C TYR A 633 6.89 -11.58 12.05
N PRO A 634 8.17 -11.60 12.47
CA PRO A 634 8.52 -11.86 13.87
C PRO A 634 7.92 -10.85 14.85
N PHE A 635 7.69 -9.62 14.39
CA PHE A 635 7.09 -8.55 15.18
C PHE A 635 5.56 -8.48 15.06
N GLY A 636 4.91 -9.19 14.12
CA GLY A 636 3.45 -9.19 14.02
C GLY A 636 2.87 -9.85 12.78
N LYS A 637 1.53 -9.89 12.72
CA LYS A 637 0.77 -10.43 11.60
C LYS A 637 0.25 -9.31 10.70
N TYR A 638 0.39 -9.47 9.38
CA TYR A 638 -0.17 -8.58 8.37
C TYR A 638 -1.24 -9.30 7.55
N ASN A 639 -2.46 -8.81 7.60
CA ASN A 639 -3.60 -9.43 6.93
C ASN A 639 -3.70 -8.93 5.48
N LEU A 640 -3.94 -9.86 4.55
CA LEU A 640 -4.14 -9.65 3.12
C LEU A 640 -5.58 -10.07 2.76
N PRO A 641 -6.55 -9.12 2.78
CA PRO A 641 -7.93 -9.41 2.42
C PRO A 641 -8.07 -9.90 0.98
N ASN A 642 -9.01 -10.81 0.74
CA ASN A 642 -9.32 -11.27 -0.62
C ASN A 642 -10.38 -10.37 -1.26
N SER A 643 -9.96 -9.47 -2.16
CA SER A 643 -10.86 -8.53 -2.85
C SER A 643 -11.94 -9.20 -3.72
N LYS A 644 -11.74 -10.45 -4.13
CA LYS A 644 -12.72 -11.21 -4.93
C LYS A 644 -13.96 -11.62 -4.14
N ILE A 645 -13.90 -11.57 -2.80
CA ILE A 645 -15.02 -11.89 -1.92
C ILE A 645 -15.34 -10.65 -1.07
N PRO A 646 -16.61 -10.25 -0.93
CA PRO A 646 -16.96 -9.09 -0.11
C PRO A 646 -16.60 -9.30 1.36
N THR A 647 -16.24 -8.21 2.03
CA THR A 647 -16.12 -8.17 3.49
C THR A 647 -17.50 -7.97 4.10
N LEU A 648 -17.85 -8.80 5.08
CA LEU A 648 -19.12 -8.71 5.81
C LEU A 648 -18.88 -8.11 7.19
N TYR A 649 -19.71 -7.16 7.57
CA TYR A 649 -19.75 -6.57 8.90
C TYR A 649 -21.12 -6.85 9.51
N LEU A 650 -21.13 -7.38 10.73
CA LEU A 650 -22.36 -7.58 11.50
C LEU A 650 -22.22 -6.86 12.83
N GLY A 651 -23.23 -6.10 13.21
CA GLY A 651 -23.28 -5.34 14.44
C GLY A 651 -24.57 -5.58 15.20
N TYR A 652 -24.45 -5.65 16.52
CA TYR A 652 -25.56 -5.60 17.46
C TYR A 652 -25.30 -4.47 18.45
N GLU A 653 -26.28 -3.60 18.61
CA GLU A 653 -26.23 -2.48 19.54
C GLU A 653 -27.44 -2.55 20.47
N LYS A 654 -27.20 -2.42 21.78
CA LYS A 654 -28.23 -2.44 22.81
C LYS A 654 -28.12 -1.19 23.67
N GLY A 655 -29.17 -0.40 23.69
CA GLY A 655 -29.41 0.63 24.71
C GLY A 655 -30.21 0.03 25.86
N PHE A 656 -29.71 0.11 27.09
CA PHE A 656 -30.38 -0.45 28.27
C PHE A 656 -30.09 0.36 29.53
N GLY A 657 -30.88 0.13 30.58
CA GLY A 657 -30.70 0.81 31.87
C GLY A 657 -30.88 2.33 31.78
N SER A 658 -31.67 2.82 30.83
CA SER A 658 -31.91 4.26 30.71
C SER A 658 -32.80 4.79 31.85
N SER A 659 -32.50 6.00 32.34
CA SER A 659 -33.38 6.73 33.26
C SER A 659 -34.76 7.02 32.66
N ASN A 660 -34.86 7.08 31.33
CA ASN A 660 -36.14 7.02 30.61
C ASN A 660 -36.28 5.64 29.98
N SER A 661 -37.12 4.78 30.57
CA SER A 661 -37.27 3.39 30.11
C SER A 661 -37.69 3.24 28.64
N ASN A 662 -38.33 4.27 28.06
CA ASN A 662 -38.73 4.31 26.66
C ASN A 662 -37.54 4.47 25.68
N TYR A 663 -36.35 4.82 26.18
CA TYR A 663 -35.14 5.01 25.39
C TYR A 663 -34.26 3.76 25.28
N ASN A 664 -34.65 2.66 25.92
CA ASN A 664 -33.97 1.37 25.72
C ASN A 664 -34.29 0.82 24.31
N PHE A 665 -33.34 0.16 23.67
CA PHE A 665 -33.53 -0.40 22.33
C PHE A 665 -32.56 -1.52 22.00
N ASP A 666 -32.89 -2.26 20.96
CA ASP A 666 -31.99 -3.20 20.30
C ASP A 666 -31.90 -2.84 18.81
N GLN A 667 -30.69 -2.87 18.26
CA GLN A 667 -30.45 -2.66 16.83
C GLN A 667 -29.56 -3.77 16.28
N PHE A 668 -30.00 -4.38 15.19
CA PHE A 668 -29.18 -5.29 14.39
C PHE A 668 -28.83 -4.60 13.08
N LYS A 669 -27.54 -4.59 12.73
CA LYS A 669 -27.03 -3.93 11.52
C LYS A 669 -26.06 -4.82 10.77
N GLY A 670 -26.11 -4.74 9.46
CA GLY A 670 -25.22 -5.43 8.54
C GLY A 670 -24.64 -4.47 7.52
N MET A 671 -23.39 -4.69 7.13
CA MET A 671 -22.77 -3.99 6.01
C MET A 671 -21.96 -4.97 5.16
N LEU A 672 -22.15 -4.90 3.85
CA LEU A 672 -21.36 -5.61 2.86
C LEU A 672 -20.49 -4.60 2.12
N TYR A 673 -19.19 -4.84 2.02
CA TYR A 673 -18.27 -3.98 1.31
C TYR A 673 -17.41 -4.78 0.35
N GLN A 674 -17.28 -4.32 -0.90
CA GLN A 674 -16.36 -4.91 -1.86
C GLN A 674 -15.75 -3.86 -2.78
N ARG A 675 -14.46 -4.01 -3.03
CA ARG A 675 -13.74 -3.36 -4.14
C ARG A 675 -13.33 -4.42 -5.14
N LEU A 676 -13.96 -4.40 -6.31
CA LEU A 676 -13.68 -5.26 -7.45
C LEU A 676 -12.77 -4.53 -8.44
N ASN A 677 -11.55 -5.06 -8.61
CA ASN A 677 -10.67 -4.66 -9.68
C ASN A 677 -11.11 -5.39 -10.97
N LEU A 678 -11.47 -4.63 -12.01
CA LEU A 678 -11.95 -5.14 -13.30
C LEU A 678 -10.86 -5.06 -14.38
N GLY A 679 -9.59 -5.14 -13.98
CA GLY A 679 -8.43 -5.06 -14.87
C GLY A 679 -8.32 -3.68 -15.53
N ASN A 680 -8.15 -3.69 -16.85
CA ASN A 680 -8.04 -2.47 -17.65
C ASN A 680 -9.31 -1.59 -17.66
N LYS A 681 -10.46 -2.07 -17.15
CA LYS A 681 -11.72 -1.32 -17.08
C LYS A 681 -11.83 -0.45 -15.83
N GLY A 682 -10.92 -0.59 -14.86
CA GLY A 682 -10.91 0.20 -13.64
C GLY A 682 -11.50 -0.54 -12.43
N ASP A 683 -11.86 0.22 -11.40
CA ASP A 683 -12.27 -0.29 -10.10
C ASP A 683 -13.75 -0.03 -9.85
N LEU A 684 -14.51 -1.07 -9.53
CA LEU A 684 -15.88 -0.96 -9.00
C LEU A 684 -15.83 -1.16 -7.48
N THR A 685 -16.23 -0.16 -6.72
CA THR A 685 -16.43 -0.29 -5.27
C THR A 685 -17.91 -0.19 -4.98
N TYR A 686 -18.42 -1.06 -4.11
CA TYR A 686 -19.77 -0.94 -3.60
C TYR A 686 -19.84 -1.26 -2.11
N LEU A 687 -20.80 -0.65 -1.45
CA LEU A 687 -21.09 -0.78 -0.05
C LEU A 687 -22.62 -0.84 0.09
N ALA A 688 -23.14 -1.87 0.76
CA ALA A 688 -24.55 -1.98 1.10
C ALA A 688 -24.70 -2.08 2.61
N LYS A 689 -25.57 -1.27 3.21
CA LYS A 689 -25.92 -1.37 4.64
C LYS A 689 -27.40 -1.65 4.80
N GLY A 690 -27.73 -2.29 5.90
CA GLY A 690 -29.10 -2.41 6.36
C GLY A 690 -29.14 -2.59 7.86
N GLY A 691 -30.25 -2.21 8.46
CA GLY A 691 -30.45 -2.44 9.87
C GLY A 691 -31.93 -2.41 10.25
N VAL A 692 -32.20 -3.00 11.40
CA VAL A 692 -33.53 -3.05 12.00
C VAL A 692 -33.40 -2.73 13.48
N PHE A 693 -34.40 -2.04 13.99
CA PHE A 693 -34.53 -1.74 15.40
C PHE A 693 -35.66 -2.57 16.00
N ASN A 694 -35.54 -2.87 17.28
CA ASN A 694 -36.56 -3.48 18.11
C ASN A 694 -36.72 -2.68 19.40
N ASN A 695 -37.95 -2.60 19.91
CA ASN A 695 -38.32 -1.80 21.09
C ASN A 695 -37.91 -0.32 20.99
N ALA A 696 -37.88 0.24 19.79
CA ALA A 696 -37.24 1.54 19.53
C ALA A 696 -38.22 2.69 19.23
N ASP A 697 -39.52 2.48 19.34
CA ASP A 697 -40.53 3.44 18.83
C ASP A 697 -40.41 4.84 19.45
N ASN A 698 -39.96 4.92 20.70
CA ASN A 698 -39.88 6.16 21.48
C ASN A 698 -38.44 6.56 21.86
N ILE A 699 -37.42 6.01 21.19
CA ILE A 699 -36.02 6.30 21.53
C ILE A 699 -35.67 7.76 21.25
N ALA A 700 -34.66 8.27 21.95
CA ALA A 700 -34.12 9.59 21.68
C ALA A 700 -33.58 9.69 20.25
N PHE A 701 -33.72 10.87 19.64
CA PHE A 701 -33.20 11.13 18.29
C PHE A 701 -31.69 10.87 18.17
N VAL A 702 -30.95 11.01 19.28
CA VAL A 702 -29.51 10.70 19.40
C VAL A 702 -29.17 9.26 18.98
N ASP A 703 -30.09 8.32 19.15
CA ASP A 703 -29.85 6.90 18.87
C ASP A 703 -30.50 6.44 17.55
N TYR A 704 -31.00 7.36 16.73
CA TYR A 704 -31.51 7.03 15.40
C TYR A 704 -30.37 6.60 14.49
N HIS A 705 -30.67 5.78 13.49
CA HIS A 705 -29.76 5.60 12.38
C HIS A 705 -29.74 6.87 11.54
N HIS A 706 -28.59 7.56 11.52
CA HIS A 706 -28.36 8.74 10.70
C HIS A 706 -27.59 8.38 9.44
N PHE A 707 -28.16 8.74 8.30
CA PHE A 707 -27.51 8.62 7.00
C PHE A 707 -26.41 9.68 6.87
N ASN A 708 -25.32 9.31 6.21
CA ASN A 708 -24.19 10.22 5.99
C ASN A 708 -24.50 11.15 4.81
N GLY A 709 -25.28 12.19 5.06
CA GLY A 709 -25.62 13.22 4.07
C GLY A 709 -24.51 14.25 3.84
N ASN A 710 -24.75 15.19 2.92
CA ASN A 710 -23.93 16.38 2.72
C ASN A 710 -24.79 17.54 2.21
N GLN A 711 -24.74 18.68 2.90
CA GLN A 711 -25.42 19.93 2.49
C GLN A 711 -24.43 21.02 2.06
N THR A 712 -23.16 20.64 1.93
CA THR A 712 -22.11 21.50 1.38
C THR A 712 -21.80 21.04 -0.03
N ASN A 713 -21.28 21.94 -0.86
CA ASN A 713 -20.82 21.59 -2.21
C ASN A 713 -19.39 21.01 -2.21
N VAL A 714 -18.91 20.52 -1.06
CA VAL A 714 -17.50 20.16 -0.85
C VAL A 714 -17.36 18.80 -0.19
N VAL A 715 -16.35 18.02 -0.60
CA VAL A 715 -15.93 16.76 0.03
C VAL A 715 -14.44 16.84 0.37
N LEU A 716 -14.12 17.13 1.62
CA LEU A 716 -12.73 17.33 2.08
C LEU A 716 -12.05 16.04 2.57
N ASP A 717 -12.82 15.07 3.05
CA ASP A 717 -12.29 13.81 3.60
C ASP A 717 -12.09 12.71 2.55
N GLY A 718 -12.50 12.95 1.30
CA GLY A 718 -12.40 12.00 0.20
C GLY A 718 -13.35 10.80 0.31
N ASN A 719 -14.33 10.83 1.22
CA ASN A 719 -15.26 9.72 1.40
C ASN A 719 -16.43 9.79 0.40
N TYR A 720 -16.31 9.08 -0.73
CA TYR A 720 -17.37 9.00 -1.75
C TYR A 720 -18.20 7.71 -1.74
N ILE A 721 -17.78 6.68 -0.98
CA ILE A 721 -18.40 5.34 -0.99
C ILE A 721 -19.19 5.02 0.28
N ASN A 722 -19.14 5.89 1.28
CA ASN A 722 -19.85 5.72 2.55
C ASN A 722 -20.56 7.03 2.97
N ALA A 723 -21.00 7.80 1.98
CA ALA A 723 -21.74 9.05 2.13
C ALA A 723 -22.59 9.32 0.89
N PHE A 724 -23.73 9.98 1.09
CA PHE A 724 -24.50 10.63 0.06
C PHE A 724 -23.87 11.98 -0.26
N LYS A 725 -23.93 12.36 -1.53
CA LYS A 725 -23.24 13.56 -2.02
C LYS A 725 -24.05 14.82 -1.77
N ILE A 726 -25.38 14.74 -1.80
CA ILE A 726 -26.25 15.92 -1.68
C ILE A 726 -27.52 15.66 -0.83
N LEU A 727 -27.64 14.50 -0.18
CA LEU A 727 -28.69 14.21 0.80
C LEU A 727 -28.58 15.15 2.00
N PRO A 728 -29.65 15.88 2.37
CA PRO A 728 -29.59 16.74 3.53
C PRO A 728 -29.31 15.98 4.84
N TYR A 729 -28.59 16.61 5.77
CA TYR A 729 -28.31 16.02 7.06
C TYR A 729 -29.63 15.71 7.77
N TYR A 730 -29.67 14.54 8.41
CA TYR A 730 -30.80 14.07 9.20
C TYR A 730 -32.11 13.78 8.46
N ALA A 731 -32.27 14.13 7.18
CA ALA A 731 -33.53 14.04 6.44
C ALA A 731 -34.15 12.63 6.37
N LEU A 732 -33.32 11.59 6.39
CA LEU A 732 -33.77 10.19 6.39
C LEU A 732 -33.51 9.47 7.71
N SER A 733 -33.18 10.19 8.79
CA SER A 733 -32.89 9.55 10.09
C SER A 733 -34.06 8.69 10.54
N THR A 734 -33.79 7.49 11.06
CA THR A 734 -34.87 6.57 11.45
C THR A 734 -34.49 5.66 12.61
N ASN A 735 -35.47 5.35 13.43
CA ASN A 735 -35.46 4.30 14.46
C ASN A 735 -36.19 3.02 14.00
N LYS A 736 -36.40 2.86 12.69
CA LYS A 736 -37.06 1.69 12.08
C LYS A 736 -36.12 0.99 11.10
N ALA A 737 -36.64 -0.01 10.39
CA ALA A 737 -35.89 -0.69 9.34
C ALA A 737 -35.41 0.29 8.25
N TYR A 738 -34.16 0.11 7.84
CA TYR A 738 -33.51 0.92 6.81
C TYR A 738 -32.55 0.11 5.95
N ALA A 739 -32.30 0.60 4.74
CA ALA A 739 -31.27 0.08 3.85
C ALA A 739 -30.63 1.21 3.04
N GLU A 740 -29.34 1.08 2.73
CA GLU A 740 -28.64 1.95 1.80
C GLU A 740 -27.64 1.17 0.94
N ILE A 741 -27.37 1.68 -0.25
CA ILE A 741 -26.33 1.19 -1.14
C ILE A 741 -25.58 2.39 -1.71
N HIS A 742 -24.26 2.24 -1.77
CA HIS A 742 -23.33 3.16 -2.42
C HIS A 742 -22.51 2.35 -3.41
N ALA A 743 -22.38 2.83 -4.62
CA ALA A 743 -21.58 2.20 -5.66
C ALA A 743 -20.85 3.26 -6.46
N GLU A 744 -19.57 3.02 -6.72
CA GLU A 744 -18.73 3.89 -7.53
C GLU A 744 -17.86 3.06 -8.45
N HIS A 745 -17.84 3.42 -9.73
CA HIS A 745 -16.92 2.87 -10.70
C HIS A 745 -15.95 3.96 -11.18
N ASN A 746 -14.68 3.78 -10.85
CA ASN A 746 -13.60 4.62 -11.36
C ASN A 746 -12.98 3.92 -12.56
N PHE A 747 -13.17 4.47 -13.75
CA PHE A 747 -12.70 3.88 -15.01
C PHE A 747 -11.17 3.94 -15.16
N LYS A 748 -10.46 4.66 -14.28
CA LYS A 748 -9.00 4.75 -14.24
C LYS A 748 -8.38 4.98 -15.63
N GLY A 749 -8.96 5.88 -16.43
CA GLY A 749 -8.50 6.27 -17.76
C GLY A 749 -9.05 5.43 -18.93
N TYR A 750 -9.77 4.33 -18.69
CA TYR A 750 -10.26 3.41 -19.74
C TYR A 750 -11.09 4.09 -20.85
N ILE A 751 -11.86 5.13 -20.50
CA ILE A 751 -12.69 5.91 -21.42
C ILE A 751 -11.95 7.15 -21.91
N LEU A 752 -11.55 8.05 -21.00
CA LEU A 752 -11.05 9.38 -21.36
C LEU A 752 -9.70 9.34 -22.10
N ASN A 753 -8.85 8.33 -21.86
CA ASN A 753 -7.57 8.21 -22.57
C ASN A 753 -7.74 7.85 -24.06
N LYS A 754 -8.94 7.40 -24.46
CA LYS A 754 -9.26 7.08 -25.86
C LYS A 754 -9.81 8.27 -26.65
N ILE A 755 -10.25 9.33 -25.96
CA ILE A 755 -10.85 10.50 -26.59
C ILE A 755 -9.72 11.50 -26.94
N PRO A 756 -9.54 11.89 -28.21
CA PRO A 756 -8.57 12.90 -28.60
C PRO A 756 -8.73 14.20 -27.80
N LEU A 757 -7.63 14.91 -27.57
CA LEU A 757 -7.52 16.11 -26.72
C LEU A 757 -7.68 15.82 -25.22
N LEU A 758 -8.74 15.12 -24.80
CA LEU A 758 -8.95 14.75 -23.40
C LEU A 758 -7.87 13.79 -22.87
N ASN A 759 -7.37 12.91 -23.75
CA ASN A 759 -6.30 11.98 -23.40
C ASN A 759 -5.01 12.69 -22.93
N LYS A 760 -4.75 13.95 -23.33
CA LYS A 760 -3.59 14.72 -22.87
C LYS A 760 -3.72 15.13 -21.40
N LEU A 761 -4.95 15.24 -20.88
CA LEU A 761 -5.23 15.70 -19.53
C LEU A 761 -5.03 14.60 -18.49
N ASN A 762 -5.04 13.32 -18.88
CA ASN A 762 -4.91 12.14 -17.99
C ASN A 762 -5.98 12.12 -16.86
N PHE A 763 -7.19 12.57 -17.16
CA PHE A 763 -8.31 12.54 -16.21
C PHE A 763 -8.94 11.15 -16.15
N ASN A 764 -9.54 10.83 -15.00
CA ASN A 764 -10.30 9.60 -14.80
C ASN A 764 -11.79 9.92 -14.75
N LEU A 765 -12.59 9.26 -15.58
CA LEU A 765 -14.05 9.30 -15.44
C LEU A 765 -14.45 8.46 -14.22
N VAL A 766 -15.41 8.96 -13.45
CA VAL A 766 -15.99 8.27 -12.30
C VAL A 766 -17.51 8.34 -12.41
N ALA A 767 -18.17 7.20 -12.29
CA ALA A 767 -19.63 7.11 -12.23
C ALA A 767 -20.04 6.57 -10.86
N GLY A 768 -21.05 7.17 -10.23
CA GLY A 768 -21.52 6.76 -8.91
C GLY A 768 -23.03 6.69 -8.82
N PHE A 769 -23.50 5.79 -7.96
CA PHE A 769 -24.91 5.57 -7.64
C PHE A 769 -25.05 5.37 -6.13
N ASN A 770 -25.95 6.12 -5.51
CA ASN A 770 -26.32 5.97 -4.12
C ASN A 770 -27.83 5.78 -4.00
N ALA A 771 -28.30 4.98 -3.06
CA ALA A 771 -29.71 4.89 -2.74
C ALA A 771 -29.93 4.61 -1.25
N ALA A 772 -31.01 5.16 -0.70
CA ALA A 772 -31.47 4.92 0.65
C ALA A 772 -32.98 4.62 0.66
N ALA A 773 -33.38 3.74 1.56
CA ALA A 773 -34.76 3.42 1.84
C ALA A 773 -34.98 3.34 3.35
N THR A 774 -36.05 3.98 3.83
CA THR A 774 -36.50 3.89 5.22
C THR A 774 -38.00 3.69 5.28
N ASN A 775 -38.49 3.15 6.39
CA ASN A 775 -39.92 3.02 6.60
C ASN A 775 -40.59 4.40 6.74
N GLY A 776 -41.59 4.70 5.91
CA GLY A 776 -42.35 5.95 5.94
C GLY A 776 -41.89 7.04 4.97
N ASN A 777 -40.72 6.89 4.34
CA ASN A 777 -40.25 7.79 3.28
C ASN A 777 -40.27 7.10 1.92
N LYS A 778 -40.44 7.89 0.85
CA LYS A 778 -40.14 7.39 -0.50
C LYS A 778 -38.63 7.05 -0.60
N PRO A 779 -38.23 6.10 -1.46
CA PRO A 779 -36.82 5.83 -1.70
C PRO A 779 -36.08 7.06 -2.22
N TYR A 780 -34.89 7.30 -1.70
CA TYR A 780 -33.97 8.33 -2.15
C TYR A 780 -32.90 7.72 -3.04
N THR A 781 -32.55 8.38 -4.14
CA THR A 781 -31.48 7.93 -5.06
C THR A 781 -30.66 9.12 -5.54
N GLU A 782 -29.35 8.92 -5.72
CA GLU A 782 -28.45 9.89 -6.35
C GLU A 782 -27.64 9.22 -7.45
N TYR A 783 -27.50 9.91 -8.58
CA TYR A 783 -26.60 9.53 -9.66
C TYR A 783 -25.52 10.60 -9.77
N SER A 784 -24.29 10.17 -10.00
CA SER A 784 -23.17 11.09 -10.17
C SER A 784 -22.27 10.70 -11.32
N LEU A 785 -21.75 11.72 -12.00
CA LEU A 785 -20.74 11.58 -13.04
C LEU A 785 -19.66 12.63 -12.78
N GLY A 786 -18.41 12.21 -12.69
CA GLY A 786 -17.33 13.10 -12.31
C GLY A 786 -15.98 12.79 -12.93
N LEU A 787 -15.07 13.71 -12.68
CA LEU A 787 -13.69 13.68 -13.14
C LEU A 787 -12.77 13.68 -11.91
N SER A 788 -11.93 12.65 -11.80
CA SER A 788 -10.86 12.56 -10.79
C SER A 788 -9.48 12.59 -11.43
N ASN A 789 -8.43 12.53 -10.60
CA ASN A 789 -7.05 12.77 -11.00
C ASN A 789 -6.88 14.17 -11.61
N LEU A 790 -7.59 15.18 -11.09
CA LEU A 790 -7.46 16.58 -11.50
C LEU A 790 -6.35 17.26 -10.69
N GLY A 791 -5.69 18.26 -11.28
CA GLY A 791 -4.65 19.05 -10.61
C GLY A 791 -3.52 19.45 -11.56
N TRP A 792 -2.36 19.80 -11.01
CA TRP A 792 -1.25 20.43 -11.74
C TRP A 792 0.04 19.63 -11.59
N GLY A 793 0.74 19.36 -12.68
CA GLY A 793 1.99 18.58 -12.66
C GLY A 793 1.81 17.22 -11.95
N LYS A 794 2.61 16.98 -10.91
CA LYS A 794 2.57 15.78 -10.07
C LYS A 794 1.49 15.84 -8.96
N MET A 795 0.86 17.00 -8.75
CA MET A 795 -0.16 17.23 -7.73
C MET A 795 -1.56 17.00 -8.30
N ARG A 796 -2.05 15.76 -8.26
CA ARG A 796 -3.31 15.35 -8.93
C ARG A 796 -4.32 14.68 -8.00
N PHE A 797 -4.78 15.42 -7.00
CA PHE A 797 -5.69 14.94 -5.94
C PHE A 797 -7.07 15.61 -5.96
N LEU A 798 -7.39 16.45 -6.97
CA LEU A 798 -8.68 17.12 -7.07
C LEU A 798 -9.71 16.24 -7.80
N ARG A 799 -10.98 16.43 -7.45
CA ARG A 799 -12.14 15.76 -8.06
C ARG A 799 -13.33 16.71 -8.16
N VAL A 800 -14.09 16.57 -9.25
CA VAL A 800 -15.36 17.27 -9.46
C VAL A 800 -16.42 16.28 -9.92
N ASP A 801 -17.56 16.24 -9.25
CA ASP A 801 -18.71 15.42 -9.63
C ASP A 801 -19.93 16.31 -9.92
N TYR A 802 -20.67 16.01 -10.97
CA TYR A 802 -22.06 16.46 -11.12
C TYR A 802 -22.98 15.40 -10.54
N VAL A 803 -23.95 15.81 -9.72
CA VAL A 803 -24.84 14.91 -8.97
C VAL A 803 -26.28 15.30 -9.21
N ARG A 804 -27.16 14.32 -9.40
CA ARG A 804 -28.63 14.51 -9.39
C ARG A 804 -29.28 13.57 -8.39
N ALA A 805 -30.16 14.10 -7.56
CA ALA A 805 -30.87 13.38 -6.52
C ALA A 805 -32.39 13.35 -6.77
N TYR A 806 -32.99 12.20 -6.48
CA TYR A 806 -34.41 11.94 -6.65
C TYR A 806 -35.01 11.36 -5.36
N GLN A 807 -36.25 11.72 -5.07
CA GLN A 807 -37.07 11.15 -3.99
C GLN A 807 -38.34 10.57 -4.62
N GLY A 808 -38.42 9.23 -4.68
CA GLY A 808 -39.36 8.56 -5.58
C GLY A 808 -39.07 8.92 -7.05
N SER A 809 -40.07 9.42 -7.77
CA SER A 809 -39.93 9.85 -9.18
C SER A 809 -39.58 11.33 -9.35
N GLY A 810 -39.54 12.13 -8.28
CA GLY A 810 -39.30 13.57 -8.34
C GLY A 810 -37.82 13.92 -8.18
N LEU A 811 -37.30 14.79 -9.06
CA LEU A 811 -36.00 15.42 -8.86
C LEU A 811 -36.06 16.35 -7.64
N VAL A 812 -35.14 16.19 -6.69
CA VAL A 812 -35.09 17.01 -5.47
C VAL A 812 -33.96 18.03 -5.52
N ASN A 813 -32.80 17.67 -6.08
CA ASN A 813 -31.65 18.54 -6.15
C ASN A 813 -30.68 18.08 -7.26
N ASP A 814 -29.95 19.01 -7.86
CA ASP A 814 -28.78 18.72 -8.69
C ASP A 814 -27.72 19.82 -8.56
N THR A 815 -26.46 19.41 -8.49
CA THR A 815 -25.36 20.37 -8.27
C THR A 815 -23.99 19.76 -8.59
N PHE A 816 -22.96 20.61 -8.60
CA PHE A 816 -21.57 20.22 -8.62
C PHE A 816 -21.00 20.08 -7.20
N MET A 817 -20.20 19.03 -7.03
CA MET A 817 -19.43 18.73 -5.83
C MET A 817 -17.94 18.84 -6.15
N PHE A 818 -17.20 19.51 -5.27
CA PHE A 818 -15.76 19.70 -5.38
C PHE A 818 -15.06 19.01 -4.22
N GLY A 819 -13.99 18.29 -4.46
CA GLY A 819 -13.33 17.61 -3.36
C GLY A 819 -11.97 17.04 -3.69
N PHE A 820 -11.44 16.31 -2.72
CA PHE A 820 -10.20 15.57 -2.87
C PHE A 820 -10.45 14.11 -3.21
N SER A 821 -9.56 13.50 -3.99
CA SER A 821 -9.53 12.09 -4.33
C SER A 821 -8.09 11.63 -4.20
N PHE A 822 -7.86 10.67 -3.31
CA PHE A 822 -6.53 10.13 -3.02
C PHE A 822 -6.37 8.71 -3.54
#